data_AF-A0ABD1INZ2-F1
#
_entry.id   AF-A0ABD1INZ2-F1
#
_cell.length_a   1.000
_cell.length_b   1.000
_cell.length_c   1.000
_cell.angle_alpha   90.00
_cell.angle_beta   90.00
_cell.angle_gamma   90.00
#
_symmetry.space_group_name_H-M   'P 1'
#
loop_
_entity.id
_entity.type
_entity.pdbx_description
1 polymer ?
#
loop_
_entity_poly.entity_id
_entity_poly.type
_entity_poly.pdbx_seq_one_letter_code
_entity_poly.pdbx_strand_id
1 'polypeptide(L)'
;MSLRRDIHLYHRRLKILDHFEYEDEYEREPFVEPSRWEPKVQAASAHIRALLEGDWMALEDFSPSAEGMNNITSEQRQAIKSLSRNQQLVIKPADKGGQIVMQDRCFYLQEAYRQLSDTTYYTPLSEPLQPSTQVEIRNCINDMYDRKIISSKQRFYLYGPEEPRMRQFYLLPKIHKSPDTWTIPHVLPKGRPIVSDCGSESYRIAEFIDFHINPLSQRHPSYVKDTYSFVDEVSALTVPRGSFLFTVDVDSLYTNIDTTLGLQALKDTFALYPDPLRPDSFILKLLEITLTKNDFEFNGKFYLQTCGCAMGRKYSPSYADIYLARWEEQAFRQCEKTPLIYKRYLDDLFGIWTHSEEDFNHFIQILNSQHPKIKLKQNLQPVCVEFLDTVVFQISTPEGASKLATRVYFKDTDRHALLHRRSFHPRHTFRGLIKAQLIRFHRICTYKKHVDEATAILFEALYPRGYSKRFLRTIKDDDEFHKATRTLFSVLRKRNYSRTFLRNILKNFLTKTSLVGNKKIIPFISTFSKNGVQLNRLIKSNFQKFLSNTHILQQHTVISAYRRNRNLKDLLVRSKLAPISTKQTNEKNKAFISKTWVTNYSTKEIFKIRQTLTPQTTNLIYLITCTKCTKQYVGQTKNTMLTRLYQHVYNIKHQKEINTHIVQHFTQHGLASLRISGLESNRFWSLFKRLQKERTWMTKLSTKYPNGLNEA
;
A
#
# COMPACT_ATOMS: atom_id res chain seq x y z
N MET A 1 -11.81 17.42 -22.62
CA MET A 1 -11.67 15.97 -22.94
C MET A 1 -12.30 15.03 -21.91
N SER A 2 -12.12 15.16 -20.59
CA SER A 2 -12.67 14.18 -19.62
C SER A 2 -14.20 14.10 -19.59
N LEU A 3 -14.92 15.23 -19.62
CA LEU A 3 -16.38 15.24 -19.42
C LEU A 3 -17.17 14.65 -20.60
N ARG A 4 -16.72 14.88 -21.84
CA ARG A 4 -17.31 14.24 -23.05
C ARG A 4 -17.26 12.72 -22.96
N ARG A 5 -16.13 12.16 -22.52
CA ARG A 5 -15.99 10.72 -22.29
C ARG A 5 -16.94 10.22 -21.20
N ASP A 6 -17.13 11.00 -20.14
CA ASP A 6 -17.99 10.63 -19.02
C ASP A 6 -19.46 10.55 -19.44
N ILE A 7 -19.94 11.54 -20.20
CA ILE A 7 -21.31 11.52 -20.76
C ILE A 7 -21.45 10.40 -21.77
N HIS A 8 -20.49 10.21 -22.67
CA HIS A 8 -20.53 9.11 -23.62
C HIS A 8 -20.69 7.73 -22.92
N LEU A 9 -19.97 7.49 -21.82
CA LEU A 9 -20.13 6.25 -21.04
C LEU A 9 -21.49 6.13 -20.34
N TYR A 10 -22.12 7.24 -20.00
CA TYR A 10 -23.49 7.27 -19.47
C TYR A 10 -24.52 7.00 -20.58
N HIS A 11 -24.38 7.68 -21.72
CA HIS A 11 -25.18 7.44 -22.93
C HIS A 11 -25.08 5.99 -23.39
N ARG A 12 -23.89 5.40 -23.36
CA ARG A 12 -23.69 3.97 -23.64
C ARG A 12 -24.56 3.09 -22.74
N ARG A 13 -24.67 3.40 -21.44
CA ARG A 13 -25.54 2.61 -20.52
C ARG A 13 -27.01 2.75 -20.89
N LEU A 14 -27.47 3.97 -21.18
CA LEU A 14 -28.86 4.21 -21.60
C LEU A 14 -29.19 3.46 -22.89
N LYS A 15 -28.30 3.52 -23.89
CA LYS A 15 -28.48 2.79 -25.16
C LYS A 15 -28.53 1.28 -24.95
N ILE A 16 -27.67 0.73 -24.09
CA ILE A 16 -27.67 -0.71 -23.79
C ILE A 16 -28.98 -1.10 -23.10
N LEU A 17 -29.44 -0.33 -22.12
CA LEU A 17 -30.71 -0.58 -21.44
C LEU A 17 -31.89 -0.54 -22.42
N ASP A 18 -31.92 0.45 -23.31
CA ASP A 18 -32.96 0.59 -24.33
C ASP A 18 -32.92 -0.57 -25.36
N HIS A 19 -31.72 -1.00 -25.75
CA HIS A 19 -31.54 -2.10 -26.71
C HIS A 19 -31.97 -3.47 -26.16
N PHE A 20 -31.78 -3.71 -24.87
CA PHE A 20 -32.21 -4.94 -24.19
C PHE A 20 -33.54 -4.77 -23.44
N GLU A 21 -34.37 -3.82 -23.88
CA GLU A 21 -35.74 -3.63 -23.37
C GLU A 21 -35.83 -3.52 -21.83
N TYR A 22 -34.79 -2.96 -21.20
CA TYR A 22 -34.70 -2.71 -19.76
C TYR A 22 -34.67 -3.97 -18.88
N GLU A 23 -34.36 -5.12 -19.49
CA GLU A 23 -34.05 -6.37 -18.80
C GLU A 23 -32.63 -6.32 -18.22
N ASP A 24 -32.47 -6.80 -16.97
CA ASP A 24 -31.19 -6.79 -16.24
C ASP A 24 -30.62 -8.20 -16.00
N GLU A 25 -31.24 -9.24 -16.58
CA GLU A 25 -30.84 -10.63 -16.37
C GLU A 25 -29.67 -11.02 -17.30
N TYR A 26 -28.52 -10.38 -17.10
CA TYR A 26 -27.28 -10.80 -17.74
C TYR A 26 -26.27 -11.23 -16.69
N GLU A 27 -26.12 -12.55 -16.51
CA GLU A 27 -25.01 -13.10 -15.75
C GLU A 27 -23.75 -13.06 -16.62
N ARG A 28 -22.78 -12.25 -16.20
CA ARG A 28 -21.53 -12.10 -16.96
C ARG A 28 -20.68 -13.34 -16.76
N GLU A 29 -20.41 -14.05 -17.86
CA GLU A 29 -19.43 -15.14 -17.90
C GLU A 29 -18.09 -14.68 -17.29
N PRO A 30 -17.49 -15.45 -16.36
CA PRO A 30 -16.23 -15.08 -15.75
C PRO A 30 -15.08 -15.19 -16.77
N PHE A 31 -14.00 -14.45 -16.49
CA PHE A 31 -12.77 -14.44 -17.31
C PHE A 31 -12.99 -14.02 -18.77
N VAL A 32 -13.85 -13.04 -19.02
CA VAL A 32 -13.99 -12.43 -20.35
C VAL A 32 -13.75 -10.93 -20.28
N GLU A 33 -13.19 -10.35 -21.33
CA GLU A 33 -13.08 -8.89 -21.43
C GLU A 33 -14.46 -8.22 -21.39
N PRO A 34 -14.61 -7.06 -20.73
CA PRO A 34 -15.84 -6.30 -20.82
C PRO A 34 -16.14 -5.96 -22.29
N SER A 35 -17.36 -6.25 -22.75
CA SER A 35 -17.77 -5.89 -24.10
C SER A 35 -17.60 -4.39 -24.33
N ARG A 36 -16.97 -4.04 -25.45
CA ARG A 36 -16.85 -2.66 -25.93
C ARG A 36 -17.98 -2.28 -26.89
N TRP A 37 -18.78 -3.26 -27.29
CA TRP A 37 -19.92 -3.04 -28.18
C TRP A 37 -20.91 -2.07 -27.54
N GLU A 38 -21.53 -1.25 -28.38
CA GLU A 38 -22.65 -0.40 -28.01
C GLU A 38 -23.60 -0.23 -29.20
N PRO A 39 -24.90 -0.05 -28.96
CA PRO A 39 -25.85 0.26 -30.02
C PRO A 39 -25.50 1.60 -30.70
N LYS A 40 -25.76 1.69 -32.01
CA LYS A 40 -25.74 2.96 -32.75
C LYS A 40 -26.80 3.90 -32.17
N VAL A 41 -26.55 5.21 -32.16
CA VAL A 41 -27.51 6.19 -31.63
C VAL A 41 -28.84 6.12 -32.37
N GLN A 42 -28.82 5.88 -33.68
CA GLN A 42 -30.02 5.75 -34.52
C GLN A 42 -30.88 4.53 -34.18
N ALA A 43 -30.28 3.50 -33.58
CA ALA A 43 -30.99 2.30 -33.14
C ALA A 43 -31.70 2.49 -31.79
N ALA A 44 -31.42 3.58 -31.07
CA ALA A 44 -32.11 3.90 -29.83
C ALA A 44 -33.50 4.48 -30.11
N SER A 45 -34.44 4.20 -29.20
CA SER A 45 -35.80 4.73 -29.24
C SER A 45 -35.80 6.26 -29.31
N ALA A 46 -36.83 6.84 -29.93
CA ALA A 46 -36.93 8.30 -30.11
C ALA A 46 -36.82 9.05 -28.77
N HIS A 47 -37.44 8.50 -27.71
CA HIS A 47 -37.35 9.03 -26.35
C HIS A 47 -35.91 9.07 -25.83
N ILE A 48 -35.17 7.96 -25.95
CA ILE A 48 -33.79 7.91 -25.50
C ILE A 48 -32.93 8.84 -26.33
N ARG A 49 -33.07 8.87 -27.66
CA ARG A 49 -32.34 9.81 -28.53
C ARG A 49 -32.52 11.27 -28.09
N ALA A 50 -33.75 11.69 -27.81
CA ALA A 50 -34.03 13.04 -27.32
C ALA A 50 -33.34 13.34 -25.98
N LEU A 51 -33.27 12.38 -25.06
CA LEU A 51 -32.50 12.52 -23.81
C LEU A 51 -31.00 12.66 -24.08
N LEU A 52 -30.44 11.82 -24.98
CA LEU A 52 -29.02 11.89 -25.33
C LEU A 52 -28.66 13.25 -25.96
N GLU A 53 -29.49 13.74 -26.88
CA GLU A 53 -29.33 15.05 -27.52
C GLU A 53 -29.43 16.19 -26.50
N GLY A 54 -30.44 16.15 -25.62
CA GLY A 54 -30.60 17.14 -24.55
C GLY A 54 -29.41 17.20 -23.60
N ASP A 55 -28.82 16.04 -23.25
CA ASP A 55 -27.60 15.98 -22.45
C ASP A 55 -26.37 16.53 -23.19
N TRP A 56 -26.31 16.34 -24.50
CA TRP A 56 -25.19 16.79 -25.32
C TRP A 56 -25.23 18.29 -25.56
N MET A 57 -26.40 18.84 -25.90
CA MET A 57 -26.64 20.28 -25.96
C MET A 57 -26.30 20.94 -24.63
N ALA A 58 -26.75 20.35 -23.53
CA ALA A 58 -26.48 20.85 -22.20
C ALA A 58 -24.97 20.82 -21.85
N LEU A 59 -24.17 19.93 -22.45
CA LEU A 59 -22.71 19.92 -22.35
C LEU A 59 -22.04 20.97 -23.25
N GLU A 60 -22.59 21.24 -24.43
CA GLU A 60 -22.07 22.23 -25.37
C GLU A 60 -22.32 23.66 -24.88
N ASP A 61 -23.50 23.91 -24.33
CA ASP A 61 -23.88 25.17 -23.67
C ASP A 61 -23.16 25.34 -22.33
N PHE A 62 -22.60 24.26 -21.77
CA PHE A 62 -21.87 24.31 -20.52
C PHE A 62 -20.54 25.05 -20.70
N SER A 63 -20.54 26.33 -20.34
CA SER A 63 -19.34 27.15 -20.20
C SER A 63 -18.61 26.78 -18.89
N PRO A 64 -17.45 26.08 -18.95
CA PRO A 64 -16.73 25.72 -17.75
C PRO A 64 -16.26 26.99 -17.02
N SER A 65 -16.51 27.08 -15.71
CA SER A 65 -16.02 28.22 -14.92
C SER A 65 -14.50 28.34 -15.07
N ALA A 66 -14.01 29.50 -15.50
CA ALA A 66 -12.60 29.81 -15.69
C ALA A 66 -11.87 29.96 -14.35
N GLU A 67 -11.84 28.94 -13.50
CA GLU A 67 -11.08 28.99 -12.26
C GLU A 67 -10.89 27.59 -11.66
N GLY A 68 -9.77 26.96 -12.03
CA GLY A 68 -9.22 25.85 -11.28
C GLY A 68 -8.41 26.38 -10.12
N MET A 69 -9.05 26.77 -9.01
CA MET A 69 -8.35 26.86 -7.73
C MET A 69 -7.81 25.46 -7.41
N ASN A 70 -6.58 25.20 -7.84
CA ASN A 70 -5.82 24.07 -7.34
C ASN A 70 -5.75 24.24 -5.82
N ASN A 71 -6.09 23.18 -5.08
CA ASN A 71 -6.01 23.17 -3.62
C ASN A 71 -4.56 23.19 -3.09
N ILE A 72 -3.59 23.44 -3.97
CA ILE A 72 -2.16 23.56 -3.73
C ILE A 72 -1.60 24.77 -4.48
N THR A 73 -0.65 25.47 -3.88
CA THR A 73 0.01 26.65 -4.46
C THR A 73 0.92 26.28 -5.65
N SER A 74 1.37 27.28 -6.41
CA SER A 74 2.35 27.06 -7.48
C SER A 74 3.66 26.48 -6.94
N GLU A 75 4.13 27.00 -5.80
CA GLU A 75 5.32 26.54 -5.09
C GLU A 75 5.19 25.08 -4.65
N GLN A 76 4.04 24.70 -4.07
CA GLN A 76 3.78 23.31 -3.68
C GLN A 76 3.77 22.37 -4.89
N ARG A 77 3.21 22.79 -6.03
CA ARG A 77 3.28 22.01 -7.28
C ARG A 77 4.72 21.83 -7.76
N GLN A 78 5.53 22.89 -7.68
CA GLN A 78 6.94 22.83 -8.05
C GLN A 78 7.73 21.92 -7.09
N ALA A 79 7.45 21.98 -5.79
CA ALA A 79 8.04 21.09 -4.79
C ALA A 79 7.69 19.63 -5.03
N ILE A 80 6.41 19.31 -5.32
CA ILE A 80 5.97 17.95 -5.67
C ILE A 80 6.70 17.46 -6.93
N LYS A 81 6.81 18.30 -7.97
CA LYS A 81 7.57 17.97 -9.18
C LYS A 81 9.05 17.71 -8.86
N SER A 82 9.68 18.56 -8.06
CA SER A 82 11.07 18.41 -7.61
C SER A 82 11.28 17.09 -6.86
N LEU A 83 10.44 16.80 -5.86
CA LEU A 83 10.47 15.56 -5.09
C LEU A 83 10.28 14.33 -6.00
N SER A 84 9.32 14.37 -6.91
CA SER A 84 9.05 13.26 -7.85
C SER A 84 10.20 12.97 -8.81
N ARG A 85 11.11 13.93 -9.01
CA ARG A 85 12.28 13.84 -9.89
C ARG A 85 13.58 13.57 -9.11
N ASN A 86 13.55 13.65 -7.78
CA ASN A 86 14.73 13.42 -6.97
C ASN A 86 15.06 11.91 -6.94
N GLN A 87 16.13 11.54 -7.61
CA GLN A 87 16.58 10.14 -7.73
C GLN A 87 17.32 9.64 -6.49
N GLN A 88 17.73 10.54 -5.58
CA GLN A 88 18.41 10.18 -4.32
C GLN A 88 17.43 9.79 -3.23
N LEU A 89 16.13 10.05 -3.41
CA LEU A 89 15.09 9.72 -2.45
C LEU A 89 14.20 8.60 -2.97
N VAL A 90 13.76 7.75 -2.07
CA VAL A 90 12.73 6.74 -2.32
C VAL A 90 11.53 7.06 -1.42
N ILE A 91 10.36 7.23 -2.05
CA ILE A 91 9.11 7.53 -1.37
C ILE A 91 8.18 6.32 -1.50
N LYS A 92 7.82 5.73 -0.36
CA LYS A 92 6.97 4.53 -0.27
C LYS A 92 5.90 4.71 0.80
N PRO A 93 4.74 4.05 0.68
CA PRO A 93 3.83 3.96 1.81
C PRO A 93 4.47 3.09 2.89
N ALA A 94 4.21 3.42 4.15
CA ALA A 94 4.50 2.53 5.26
C ALA A 94 3.67 1.26 5.15
N ASP A 95 4.19 0.17 5.73
CA ASP A 95 3.51 -1.13 5.74
C ASP A 95 2.15 -1.11 6.47
N LYS A 96 2.07 -0.36 7.58
CA LYS A 96 0.86 -0.17 8.40
C LYS A 96 0.69 1.31 8.78
N GLY A 97 -0.52 1.71 9.15
CA GLY A 97 -0.82 3.08 9.64
C GLY A 97 -0.97 4.17 8.57
N GLY A 98 -0.92 3.83 7.28
CA GLY A 98 -1.25 4.75 6.17
C GLY A 98 -0.26 5.89 5.93
N GLN A 99 0.93 5.85 6.54
CA GLN A 99 1.95 6.89 6.41
C GLN A 99 2.72 6.80 5.08
N ILE A 100 3.40 7.89 4.71
CA ILE A 100 4.36 7.92 3.60
C ILE A 100 5.75 8.10 4.20
N VAL A 101 6.67 7.23 3.81
CA VAL A 101 8.06 7.24 4.24
C VAL A 101 8.92 7.76 3.09
N MET A 102 9.71 8.77 3.38
CA MET A 102 10.73 9.32 2.50
C MET A 102 12.09 8.98 3.10
N GLN A 103 12.92 8.28 2.35
CA GLN A 103 14.23 7.82 2.81
C GLN A 103 15.26 7.90 1.69
N ASP A 104 16.54 7.92 2.06
CA ASP A 104 17.63 7.89 1.08
C ASP A 104 17.61 6.59 0.29
N ARG A 105 17.91 6.69 -1.02
CA ARG A 105 17.96 5.55 -1.93
C ARG A 105 18.98 4.52 -1.47
N CYS A 106 20.13 4.93 -0.92
CA CYS A 106 21.16 4.02 -0.44
C CYS A 106 20.63 3.10 0.68
N PHE A 107 19.93 3.63 1.68
CA PHE A 107 19.34 2.83 2.75
C PHE A 107 18.25 1.90 2.25
N TYR A 108 17.40 2.38 1.33
CA TYR A 108 16.38 1.53 0.70
C TYR A 108 17.00 0.35 -0.09
N LEU A 109 18.07 0.62 -0.83
CA LEU A 109 18.82 -0.42 -1.55
C LEU A 109 19.50 -1.39 -0.58
N GLN A 110 20.07 -0.89 0.52
CA GLN A 110 20.72 -1.71 1.54
C GLN A 110 19.74 -2.72 2.15
N GLU A 111 18.55 -2.28 2.55
CA GLU A 111 17.53 -3.21 3.08
C GLU A 111 17.05 -4.21 2.02
N ALA A 112 16.88 -3.76 0.77
CA ALA A 112 16.47 -4.65 -0.31
C ALA A 112 17.53 -5.72 -0.60
N TYR A 113 18.79 -5.33 -0.71
CA TYR A 113 19.86 -6.30 -0.97
C TYR A 113 20.12 -7.22 0.21
N ARG A 114 19.92 -6.78 1.47
CA ARG A 114 19.97 -7.67 2.64
C ARG A 114 18.97 -8.84 2.51
N GLN A 115 17.77 -8.59 1.96
CA GLN A 115 16.78 -9.64 1.73
C GLN A 115 17.11 -10.45 0.47
N LEU A 116 17.44 -9.78 -0.64
CA LEU A 116 17.72 -10.44 -1.92
C LEU A 116 19.03 -11.24 -1.95
N SER A 117 19.93 -11.01 -0.98
CA SER A 117 21.14 -11.82 -0.79
C SER A 117 20.89 -13.12 -0.02
N ASP A 118 19.71 -13.31 0.55
CA ASP A 118 19.36 -14.55 1.24
C ASP A 118 19.02 -15.64 0.21
N THR A 119 19.99 -16.54 -0.03
CA THR A 119 19.89 -17.64 -0.99
C THR A 119 18.86 -18.70 -0.61
N THR A 120 18.33 -18.65 0.62
CA THR A 120 17.22 -19.51 1.05
C THR A 120 15.92 -19.17 0.32
N TYR A 121 15.73 -17.89 -0.03
CA TYR A 121 14.48 -17.38 -0.60
C TYR A 121 14.63 -16.83 -2.02
N TYR A 122 15.83 -16.37 -2.39
CA TYR A 122 16.06 -15.70 -3.67
C TYR A 122 17.31 -16.19 -4.38
N THR A 123 17.22 -16.34 -5.70
CA THR A 123 18.37 -16.65 -6.57
C THR A 123 18.52 -15.57 -7.62
N PRO A 124 19.71 -14.96 -7.81
CA PRO A 124 19.93 -14.00 -8.88
C PRO A 124 19.86 -14.69 -10.25
N LEU A 125 19.30 -14.00 -11.24
CA LEU A 125 19.21 -14.47 -12.62
C LEU A 125 20.01 -13.55 -13.55
N SER A 126 20.63 -14.13 -14.59
CA SER A 126 21.23 -13.37 -15.68
C SER A 126 20.19 -12.74 -16.59
N GLU A 127 19.12 -13.48 -16.88
CA GLU A 127 18.03 -13.12 -17.78
C GLU A 127 16.67 -13.49 -17.16
N PRO A 128 15.57 -12.80 -17.52
CA PRO A 128 14.24 -13.10 -17.01
C PRO A 128 13.70 -14.44 -17.53
N LEU A 129 12.96 -15.16 -16.69
CA LEU A 129 12.28 -16.40 -17.07
C LEU A 129 10.95 -16.15 -17.78
N GLN A 130 10.38 -14.96 -17.60
CA GLN A 130 9.07 -14.55 -18.10
C GLN A 130 8.73 -15.01 -19.54
N PRO A 131 9.62 -14.92 -20.56
CA PRO A 131 9.29 -15.38 -21.91
C PRO A 131 8.96 -16.88 -21.98
N SER A 132 9.76 -17.72 -21.30
CA SER A 132 9.52 -19.17 -21.23
C SER A 132 8.27 -19.51 -20.42
N THR A 133 8.07 -18.83 -19.28
CA THR A 133 6.88 -18.98 -18.43
C THR A 133 5.59 -18.65 -19.19
N GLN A 134 5.61 -17.59 -20.02
CA GLN A 134 4.47 -17.18 -20.84
C GLN A 134 4.08 -18.26 -21.85
N VAL A 135 5.07 -18.90 -22.49
CA VAL A 135 4.83 -20.00 -23.43
C VAL A 135 4.18 -21.19 -22.72
N GLU A 136 4.70 -21.59 -21.56
CA GLU A 136 4.15 -22.71 -20.80
C GLU A 136 2.71 -22.47 -20.31
N ILE A 137 2.44 -21.26 -19.81
CA ILE A 137 1.08 -20.86 -19.44
C ILE A 137 0.16 -20.93 -20.65
N ARG A 138 0.57 -20.37 -21.80
CA ARG A 138 -0.26 -20.37 -23.03
C ARG A 138 -0.51 -21.78 -23.55
N ASN A 139 0.47 -22.68 -23.49
CA ASN A 139 0.29 -24.08 -23.84
C ASN A 139 -0.75 -24.76 -22.94
N CYS A 140 -0.70 -24.48 -21.63
CA CYS A 140 -1.69 -24.96 -20.67
C CYS A 140 -3.10 -24.46 -21.01
N ILE A 141 -3.25 -23.17 -21.34
CA ILE A 141 -4.53 -22.57 -21.75
C ILE A 141 -5.04 -23.19 -23.05
N ASN A 142 -4.15 -23.47 -24.01
CA ASN A 142 -4.54 -24.11 -25.27
C ASN A 142 -5.09 -25.51 -25.04
N ASP A 143 -4.42 -26.32 -24.22
CA ASP A 143 -4.90 -27.66 -23.87
C ASP A 143 -6.28 -27.59 -23.17
N MET A 144 -6.50 -26.61 -22.30
CA MET A 144 -7.84 -26.37 -21.70
C MET A 144 -8.89 -26.02 -22.76
N TYR A 145 -8.54 -25.23 -23.77
CA TYR A 145 -9.43 -24.84 -24.85
C TYR A 145 -9.74 -26.02 -25.79
N ASP A 146 -8.73 -26.80 -26.17
CA ASP A 146 -8.87 -27.96 -27.05
C ASP A 146 -9.74 -29.04 -26.40
N ARG A 147 -9.65 -29.18 -25.07
CA ARG A 147 -10.53 -30.05 -24.26
C ARG A 147 -11.91 -29.45 -23.96
N LYS A 148 -12.22 -28.26 -24.49
CA LYS A 148 -13.50 -27.54 -24.30
C LYS A 148 -13.83 -27.21 -22.82
N ILE A 149 -12.80 -27.08 -21.98
CA ILE A 149 -12.95 -26.65 -20.58
C ILE A 149 -13.24 -25.15 -20.51
N ILE A 150 -12.63 -24.38 -21.43
CA ILE A 150 -12.80 -22.93 -21.52
C ILE A 150 -13.28 -22.50 -22.89
N SER A 151 -14.01 -21.39 -22.95
CA SER A 151 -14.46 -20.78 -24.20
C SER A 151 -13.33 -20.01 -24.91
N SER A 152 -13.53 -19.69 -26.21
CA SER A 152 -12.56 -18.88 -26.97
C SER A 152 -12.36 -17.48 -26.36
N LYS A 153 -13.43 -16.89 -25.80
CA LYS A 153 -13.37 -15.61 -25.09
C LYS A 153 -12.53 -15.71 -23.82
N GLN A 154 -12.69 -16.80 -23.07
CA GLN A 154 -11.90 -17.07 -21.86
C GLN A 154 -10.43 -17.32 -22.20
N ARG A 155 -10.14 -18.11 -23.25
CA ARG A 155 -8.77 -18.30 -23.75
C ARG A 155 -8.10 -16.96 -24.06
N PHE A 156 -8.76 -16.10 -24.84
CA PHE A 156 -8.23 -14.78 -25.20
C PHE A 156 -7.99 -13.91 -23.95
N TYR A 157 -8.90 -13.96 -22.98
CA TYR A 157 -8.70 -13.25 -21.73
C TYR A 157 -7.49 -13.80 -20.96
N LEU A 158 -7.42 -15.11 -20.71
CA LEU A 158 -6.37 -15.73 -19.90
C LEU A 158 -4.98 -15.60 -20.52
N TYR A 159 -4.88 -15.51 -21.86
CA TYR A 159 -3.63 -15.25 -22.59
C TYR A 159 -2.90 -13.97 -22.16
N GLY A 160 -3.66 -12.97 -21.69
CA GLY A 160 -3.10 -11.68 -21.32
C GLY A 160 -2.54 -10.88 -22.51
N PRO A 161 -1.86 -9.76 -22.24
CA PRO A 161 -1.20 -8.96 -23.28
C PRO A 161 -0.04 -9.73 -23.93
N GLU A 162 0.28 -9.42 -25.19
CA GLU A 162 1.45 -9.99 -25.88
C GLU A 162 2.76 -9.61 -25.21
N GLU A 163 2.88 -8.35 -24.79
CA GLU A 163 3.99 -7.83 -24.02
C GLU A 163 3.57 -7.64 -22.55
N PRO A 164 3.65 -8.68 -21.71
CA PRO A 164 3.33 -8.56 -20.30
C PRO A 164 4.35 -7.66 -19.59
N ARG A 165 3.86 -6.94 -18.58
CA ARG A 165 4.72 -6.17 -17.70
C ARG A 165 5.47 -7.12 -16.77
N MET A 166 6.79 -7.04 -16.80
CA MET A 166 7.65 -7.74 -15.85
C MET A 166 7.31 -7.40 -14.39
N ARG A 167 7.37 -8.41 -13.52
CA ARG A 167 7.12 -8.25 -12.08
C ARG A 167 8.13 -7.30 -11.44
N GLN A 168 7.66 -6.47 -10.52
CA GLN A 168 8.50 -5.46 -9.87
C GLN A 168 8.56 -5.70 -8.37
N PHE A 169 9.77 -5.83 -7.84
CA PHE A 169 10.00 -5.90 -6.41
C PHE A 169 10.07 -4.50 -5.78
N TYR A 170 9.44 -4.34 -4.63
CA TYR A 170 9.63 -3.18 -3.77
C TYR A 170 9.36 -3.50 -2.31
N LEU A 171 9.85 -2.63 -1.43
CA LEU A 171 9.69 -2.73 0.01
C LEU A 171 8.68 -1.70 0.52
N LEU A 172 7.89 -2.12 1.51
CA LEU A 172 7.11 -1.22 2.37
C LEU A 172 7.78 -1.12 3.75
N PRO A 173 8.21 0.08 4.20
CA PRO A 173 8.88 0.21 5.50
C PRO A 173 7.98 -0.13 6.69
N LYS A 174 8.42 -1.03 7.57
CA LYS A 174 7.71 -1.48 8.77
C LYS A 174 7.99 -0.57 9.99
N ILE A 175 7.69 0.72 9.86
CA ILE A 175 7.92 1.73 10.92
C ILE A 175 7.08 1.53 12.20
N HIS A 176 6.16 0.56 12.19
CA HIS A 176 5.32 0.21 13.35
C HIS A 176 5.98 -0.79 14.29
N LYS A 177 7.13 -1.37 13.91
CA LYS A 177 7.93 -2.25 14.76
C LYS A 177 8.88 -1.42 15.62
N SER A 178 9.25 -1.92 16.80
CA SER A 178 10.17 -1.20 17.70
C SER A 178 11.43 -0.77 16.95
N PRO A 179 11.89 0.49 17.10
CA PRO A 179 13.13 0.98 16.52
C PRO A 179 14.36 0.11 16.77
N ASP A 180 14.41 -0.63 17.87
CA ASP A 180 15.53 -1.55 18.19
C ASP A 180 15.58 -2.75 17.25
N THR A 181 14.42 -3.15 16.72
CA THR A 181 14.28 -4.30 15.81
C THR A 181 14.47 -3.92 14.35
N TRP A 182 14.74 -2.66 14.05
CA TRP A 182 14.96 -2.20 12.68
C TRP A 182 16.25 -2.82 12.10
N THR A 183 16.34 -2.90 10.77
CA THR A 183 17.52 -3.46 10.08
C THR A 183 18.81 -2.81 10.54
N ILE A 184 18.77 -1.49 10.71
CA ILE A 184 19.76 -0.74 11.49
C ILE A 184 18.96 -0.10 12.63
N PRO A 185 19.23 -0.44 13.89
CA PRO A 185 18.51 0.09 15.04
C PRO A 185 18.40 1.62 14.98
N HIS A 186 17.18 2.14 15.16
CA HIS A 186 16.81 3.57 15.09
C HIS A 186 17.10 4.31 13.78
N VAL A 187 17.61 3.64 12.73
CA VAL A 187 18.01 4.29 11.47
C VAL A 187 17.25 3.75 10.26
N LEU A 188 17.20 2.43 10.08
CA LEU A 188 16.67 1.81 8.86
C LEU A 188 15.61 0.74 9.19
N PRO A 189 14.31 1.04 9.04
CA PRO A 189 13.25 0.07 9.32
C PRO A 189 13.34 -1.15 8.38
N LYS A 190 12.92 -2.33 8.89
CA LYS A 190 12.75 -3.52 8.06
C LYS A 190 11.76 -3.25 6.92
N GLY A 191 11.98 -3.83 5.75
CA GLY A 191 11.05 -3.76 4.61
C GLY A 191 10.12 -4.97 4.55
N ARG A 192 8.83 -4.78 4.24
CA ARG A 192 7.98 -5.87 3.74
C ARG A 192 8.23 -6.03 2.23
N PRO A 193 8.73 -7.17 1.75
CA PRO A 193 8.90 -7.43 0.33
C PRO A 193 7.54 -7.58 -0.36
N ILE A 194 7.39 -6.94 -1.50
CA ILE A 194 6.21 -7.07 -2.38
C ILE A 194 6.70 -7.29 -3.80
N VAL A 195 6.16 -8.32 -4.45
CA VAL A 195 6.37 -8.58 -5.87
C VAL A 195 5.08 -8.24 -6.61
N SER A 196 5.09 -7.12 -7.35
CA SER A 196 3.91 -6.69 -8.10
C SER A 196 3.71 -7.54 -9.34
N ASP A 197 2.66 -8.35 -9.31
CA ASP A 197 2.22 -9.19 -10.44
C ASP A 197 1.32 -8.44 -11.43
N CYS A 198 1.05 -7.14 -11.21
CA CYS A 198 0.08 -6.40 -12.00
C CYS A 198 0.52 -6.26 -13.46
N GLY A 199 -0.20 -6.93 -14.35
CA GLY A 199 0.04 -6.92 -15.79
C GLY A 199 1.09 -7.92 -16.27
N SER A 200 1.55 -8.84 -15.40
CA SER A 200 2.40 -9.96 -15.78
C SER A 200 1.64 -11.01 -16.58
N GLU A 201 2.37 -11.98 -17.12
CA GLU A 201 1.87 -13.16 -17.82
C GLU A 201 0.99 -14.05 -16.93
N SER A 202 1.18 -14.04 -15.61
CA SER A 202 0.36 -14.82 -14.66
C SER A 202 -0.79 -14.04 -14.05
N TYR A 203 -0.93 -12.74 -14.29
CA TYR A 203 -1.88 -11.90 -13.54
C TYR A 203 -3.33 -12.38 -13.65
N ARG A 204 -3.76 -12.78 -14.85
CA ARG A 204 -5.11 -13.28 -15.13
C ARG A 204 -5.26 -14.75 -14.74
N ILE A 205 -4.18 -15.52 -14.81
CA ILE A 205 -4.13 -16.89 -14.28
C ILE A 205 -4.33 -16.89 -12.76
N ALA A 206 -3.73 -15.93 -12.05
CA ALA A 206 -3.91 -15.83 -10.61
C ALA A 206 -5.37 -15.58 -10.21
N GLU A 207 -6.13 -14.86 -11.05
CA GLU A 207 -7.58 -14.67 -10.88
C GLU A 207 -8.36 -15.96 -11.14
N PHE A 208 -7.98 -16.70 -12.18
CA PHE A 208 -8.59 -17.98 -12.51
C PHE A 208 -8.41 -19.01 -11.39
N ILE A 209 -7.19 -19.15 -10.86
CA ILE A 209 -6.92 -20.04 -9.73
C ILE A 209 -7.74 -19.62 -8.50
N ASP A 210 -7.70 -18.34 -8.13
CA ASP A 210 -8.38 -17.81 -6.95
C ASP A 210 -9.89 -18.08 -6.98
N PHE A 211 -10.52 -17.87 -8.13
CA PHE A 211 -11.96 -18.12 -8.33
C PHE A 211 -12.38 -19.54 -7.92
N HIS A 212 -11.54 -20.53 -8.24
CA HIS A 212 -11.83 -21.93 -7.93
C HIS A 212 -11.44 -22.34 -6.51
N ILE A 213 -10.35 -21.81 -5.96
CA ILE A 213 -9.84 -22.26 -4.64
C ILE A 213 -10.39 -21.45 -3.47
N ASN A 214 -10.77 -20.19 -3.67
CA ASN A 214 -11.25 -19.32 -2.59
C ASN A 214 -12.53 -19.84 -1.90
N PRO A 215 -13.54 -20.40 -2.61
CA PRO A 215 -14.67 -21.02 -1.93
C PRO A 215 -14.28 -22.22 -1.04
N LEU A 216 -13.20 -22.92 -1.37
CA LEU A 216 -12.70 -24.06 -0.60
C LEU A 216 -11.90 -23.60 0.62
N SER A 217 -11.13 -22.52 0.49
CA SER A 217 -10.33 -21.96 1.58
C SER A 217 -11.17 -21.46 2.77
N GLN A 218 -12.48 -21.34 2.61
CA GLN A 218 -13.41 -20.87 3.65
C GLN A 218 -14.15 -22.02 4.36
N ARG A 219 -13.90 -23.28 3.99
CA ARG A 219 -14.65 -24.44 4.50
C ARG A 219 -14.11 -25.03 5.81
N HIS A 220 -12.89 -24.67 6.21
CA HIS A 220 -12.27 -25.22 7.41
C HIS A 220 -12.94 -24.69 8.69
N PRO A 221 -13.01 -25.48 9.77
CA PRO A 221 -13.79 -25.14 10.96
C PRO A 221 -13.27 -23.91 11.73
N SER A 222 -11.97 -23.63 11.62
CA SER A 222 -11.32 -22.47 12.23
C SER A 222 -11.57 -21.16 11.47
N TYR A 223 -12.22 -21.16 10.30
CA TYR A 223 -12.34 -19.97 9.45
C TYR A 223 -13.10 -18.82 10.11
N VAL A 224 -12.55 -17.62 9.99
CA VAL A 224 -13.20 -16.35 10.34
C VAL A 224 -13.29 -15.49 9.08
N LYS A 225 -14.52 -15.06 8.74
CA LYS A 225 -14.77 -14.24 7.54
C LYS A 225 -14.29 -12.80 7.68
N ASP A 226 -14.67 -12.16 8.78
CA ASP A 226 -14.36 -10.76 9.08
C ASP A 226 -14.57 -10.48 10.57
N THR A 227 -14.15 -9.29 11.01
CA THR A 227 -14.28 -8.82 12.39
C THR A 227 -15.72 -8.89 12.92
N TYR A 228 -16.74 -8.65 12.08
CA TYR A 228 -18.13 -8.64 12.55
C TYR A 228 -18.66 -10.05 12.77
N SER A 229 -18.34 -11.00 11.87
CA SER A 229 -18.61 -12.43 12.08
C SER A 229 -17.96 -12.91 13.37
N PHE A 230 -16.70 -12.52 13.59
CA PHE A 230 -15.97 -12.86 14.82
C PHE A 230 -16.65 -12.31 16.08
N VAL A 231 -17.03 -11.02 16.08
CA VAL A 231 -17.73 -10.41 17.22
C VAL A 231 -19.06 -11.11 17.51
N ASP A 232 -19.81 -11.46 16.46
CA ASP A 232 -21.07 -12.19 16.60
C ASP A 232 -20.86 -13.57 17.24
N GLU A 233 -19.86 -14.32 16.78
CA GLU A 233 -19.49 -15.62 17.34
C GLU A 233 -19.05 -15.50 18.80
N VAL A 234 -18.11 -14.58 19.10
CA VAL A 234 -17.58 -14.36 20.45
C VAL A 234 -18.65 -13.92 21.44
N SER A 235 -19.58 -13.06 21.01
CA SER A 235 -20.65 -12.54 21.89
C SER A 235 -21.65 -13.60 22.37
N ALA A 236 -21.71 -14.73 21.65
CA ALA A 236 -22.56 -15.87 21.98
C ALA A 236 -21.88 -16.87 22.93
N LEU A 237 -20.57 -16.75 23.14
CA LEU A 237 -19.80 -17.69 23.95
C LEU A 237 -19.91 -17.40 25.45
N THR A 238 -20.06 -18.49 26.20
CA THR A 238 -19.85 -18.56 27.65
C THR A 238 -18.73 -19.54 27.90
N VAL A 239 -17.75 -19.14 28.71
CA VAL A 239 -16.52 -19.92 28.96
C VAL A 239 -16.39 -20.25 30.44
N PRO A 240 -15.76 -21.39 30.79
CA PRO A 240 -15.47 -21.73 32.17
C PRO A 240 -14.62 -20.66 32.88
N ARG A 241 -14.82 -20.48 34.18
CA ARG A 241 -13.98 -19.59 34.98
C ARG A 241 -12.54 -20.10 35.01
N GLY A 242 -11.58 -19.16 34.91
CA GLY A 242 -10.16 -19.50 34.87
C GLY A 242 -9.66 -19.90 33.48
N SER A 243 -10.50 -19.83 32.44
CA SER A 243 -10.04 -19.97 31.06
C SER A 243 -9.09 -18.84 30.69
N PHE A 244 -8.08 -19.13 29.88
CA PHE A 244 -7.21 -18.13 29.26
C PHE A 244 -7.70 -17.79 27.85
N LEU A 245 -7.46 -16.56 27.43
CA LEU A 245 -7.59 -16.13 26.04
C LEU A 245 -6.19 -16.11 25.43
N PHE A 246 -6.06 -16.56 24.19
CA PHE A 246 -4.79 -16.46 23.49
C PHE A 246 -4.93 -15.95 22.08
N THR A 247 -3.87 -15.32 21.60
CA THR A 247 -3.66 -15.07 20.18
C THR A 247 -2.33 -15.61 19.73
N VAL A 248 -2.28 -15.99 18.46
CA VAL A 248 -1.06 -16.47 17.80
C VAL A 248 -0.90 -15.78 16.45
N ASP A 249 0.32 -15.31 16.17
CA ASP A 249 0.74 -14.77 14.88
C ASP A 249 1.71 -15.77 14.22
N VAL A 250 1.44 -16.14 12.96
CA VAL A 250 2.35 -17.02 12.19
C VAL A 250 3.44 -16.18 11.54
N ASP A 251 4.70 -16.40 11.95
CA ASP A 251 5.79 -15.56 11.49
C ASP A 251 6.09 -15.78 10.01
N SER A 252 5.91 -14.71 9.23
CA SER A 252 6.31 -14.63 7.82
C SER A 252 5.73 -15.78 6.98
N LEU A 253 4.47 -16.15 7.25
CA LEU A 253 3.74 -17.27 6.64
C LEU A 253 4.02 -17.41 5.14
N TYR A 254 3.67 -16.40 4.34
CA TYR A 254 3.74 -16.49 2.88
C TYR A 254 5.13 -16.84 2.35
N THR A 255 6.20 -16.34 2.97
CA THR A 255 7.57 -16.63 2.51
C THR A 255 8.05 -18.02 2.93
N ASN A 256 7.37 -18.66 3.88
CA ASN A 256 7.78 -19.92 4.51
C ASN A 256 6.93 -21.13 4.10
N ILE A 257 5.84 -20.93 3.34
CA ILE A 257 5.04 -22.03 2.80
C ILE A 257 5.90 -22.86 1.84
N ASP A 258 6.00 -24.15 2.11
CA ASP A 258 6.64 -25.09 1.19
C ASP A 258 5.75 -25.32 -0.03
N THR A 259 6.31 -25.13 -1.22
CA THR A 259 5.56 -25.23 -2.49
C THR A 259 4.99 -26.62 -2.70
N THR A 260 5.75 -27.67 -2.39
CA THR A 260 5.33 -29.07 -2.58
C THR A 260 4.23 -29.42 -1.59
N LEU A 261 4.40 -29.09 -0.30
CA LEU A 261 3.38 -29.35 0.72
C LEU A 261 2.10 -28.54 0.46
N GLY A 262 2.20 -27.30 0.01
CA GLY A 262 1.02 -26.49 -0.31
C GLY A 262 0.29 -26.97 -1.56
N LEU A 263 0.99 -27.45 -2.59
CA LEU A 263 0.36 -28.11 -3.74
C LEU A 263 -0.36 -29.40 -3.31
N GLN A 264 0.25 -30.18 -2.42
CA GLN A 264 -0.36 -31.38 -1.86
C GLN A 264 -1.60 -31.05 -1.02
N ALA A 265 -1.55 -30.01 -0.18
CA ALA A 265 -2.69 -29.56 0.62
C ALA A 265 -3.88 -29.16 -0.28
N LEU A 266 -3.62 -28.49 -1.41
CA LEU A 266 -4.66 -28.17 -2.37
C LEU A 266 -5.23 -29.43 -3.06
N LYS A 267 -4.36 -30.36 -3.45
CA LYS A 267 -4.77 -31.65 -4.04
C LYS A 267 -5.64 -32.46 -3.08
N ASP A 268 -5.27 -32.53 -1.81
CA ASP A 268 -6.07 -33.17 -0.75
C ASP A 268 -7.44 -32.48 -0.60
N THR A 269 -7.46 -31.15 -0.65
CA THR A 269 -8.70 -30.34 -0.56
C THR A 269 -9.63 -30.59 -1.74
N PHE A 270 -9.07 -30.73 -2.95
CA PHE A 270 -9.85 -31.08 -4.14
C PHE A 270 -10.47 -32.47 -4.03
N ALA A 271 -9.75 -33.45 -3.49
CA ALA A 271 -10.27 -34.78 -3.22
C ALA A 271 -11.38 -34.78 -2.15
N LEU A 272 -11.26 -33.92 -1.13
CA LEU A 272 -12.27 -33.76 -0.09
C LEU A 272 -13.55 -33.07 -0.60
N TYR A 273 -13.42 -32.15 -1.55
CA TYR A 273 -14.52 -31.40 -2.15
C TYR A 273 -14.51 -31.54 -3.68
N PRO A 274 -14.89 -32.72 -4.21
CA PRO A 274 -14.87 -32.97 -5.65
C PRO A 274 -15.89 -32.09 -6.37
N ASP A 275 -15.50 -31.57 -7.52
CA ASP A 275 -16.35 -30.77 -8.41
C ASP A 275 -16.05 -31.15 -9.87
N PRO A 276 -16.99 -31.79 -10.60
CA PRO A 276 -16.78 -32.21 -11.98
C PRO A 276 -16.50 -31.07 -12.96
N LEU A 277 -16.93 -29.83 -12.63
CA LEU A 277 -16.74 -28.66 -13.49
C LEU A 277 -15.42 -27.94 -13.20
N ARG A 278 -14.71 -28.32 -12.13
CA ARG A 278 -13.45 -27.69 -11.73
C ARG A 278 -12.27 -28.39 -12.42
N PRO A 279 -11.44 -27.67 -13.19
CA PRO A 279 -10.32 -28.27 -13.89
C PRO A 279 -9.10 -28.46 -12.99
N ASP A 280 -9.19 -29.37 -12.02
CA ASP A 280 -8.24 -29.56 -10.91
C ASP A 280 -6.79 -29.74 -11.36
N SER A 281 -6.55 -30.56 -12.38
CA SER A 281 -5.21 -30.82 -12.91
C SER A 281 -4.57 -29.57 -13.54
N PHE A 282 -5.36 -28.78 -14.26
CA PHE A 282 -4.91 -27.53 -14.86
C PHE A 282 -4.68 -26.45 -13.79
N ILE A 283 -5.54 -26.37 -12.77
CA ILE A 283 -5.36 -25.45 -11.65
C ILE A 283 -4.05 -25.76 -10.91
N LEU A 284 -3.79 -27.03 -10.59
CA LEU A 284 -2.54 -27.46 -9.93
C LEU A 284 -1.31 -27.13 -10.79
N LYS A 285 -1.35 -27.42 -12.09
CA LYS A 285 -0.25 -27.14 -13.02
C LYS A 285 0.02 -25.64 -13.16
N LEU A 286 -1.03 -24.83 -13.34
CA LEU A 286 -0.91 -23.38 -13.41
C LEU A 286 -0.37 -22.81 -12.08
N LEU A 287 -0.87 -23.31 -10.94
CA LEU A 287 -0.40 -22.91 -9.63
C LEU A 287 1.08 -23.24 -9.45
N GLU A 288 1.52 -24.45 -9.80
CA GLU A 288 2.92 -24.88 -9.75
C GLU A 288 3.83 -23.97 -10.60
N ILE A 289 3.47 -23.72 -11.86
CA ILE A 289 4.22 -22.80 -12.74
C ILE A 289 4.34 -21.43 -12.07
N THR A 290 3.23 -20.90 -11.56
CA THR A 290 3.24 -19.57 -10.96
C THR A 290 4.12 -19.55 -9.70
N LEU A 291 4.06 -20.56 -8.82
CA LEU A 291 4.86 -20.62 -7.59
C LEU A 291 6.36 -20.78 -7.87
N THR A 292 6.73 -21.62 -8.84
CA THR A 292 8.13 -21.97 -9.13
C THR A 292 8.84 -20.99 -10.06
N LYS A 293 8.11 -20.29 -10.93
CA LYS A 293 8.65 -19.33 -11.92
C LYS A 293 8.28 -17.89 -11.59
N ASN A 294 8.35 -17.52 -10.31
CA ASN A 294 8.07 -16.17 -9.85
C ASN A 294 9.33 -15.28 -9.94
N ASP A 295 9.78 -14.98 -11.16
CA ASP A 295 10.88 -14.06 -11.41
C ASP A 295 10.44 -12.60 -11.37
N PHE A 296 11.35 -11.69 -10.98
CA PHE A 296 11.07 -10.26 -10.88
C PHE A 296 12.31 -9.38 -11.06
N GLU A 297 12.07 -8.11 -11.38
CA GLU A 297 13.10 -7.07 -11.49
C GLU A 297 13.23 -6.28 -10.17
N PHE A 298 14.47 -6.07 -9.73
CA PHE A 298 14.84 -5.04 -8.78
C PHE A 298 16.10 -4.29 -9.20
N ASN A 299 15.99 -2.96 -9.33
CA ASN A 299 17.12 -2.07 -9.64
C ASN A 299 17.93 -2.52 -10.88
N GLY A 300 17.23 -2.95 -11.94
CA GLY A 300 17.84 -3.43 -13.18
C GLY A 300 18.49 -4.81 -13.12
N LYS A 301 18.27 -5.58 -12.04
CA LYS A 301 18.71 -6.97 -11.88
C LYS A 301 17.50 -7.89 -11.74
N PHE A 302 17.65 -9.15 -12.17
CA PHE A 302 16.61 -10.17 -12.11
C PHE A 302 16.87 -11.15 -10.98
N TYR A 303 15.79 -11.61 -10.35
CA TYR A 303 15.83 -12.59 -9.27
C TYR A 303 14.65 -13.56 -9.40
N LEU A 304 14.84 -14.78 -8.95
CA LEU A 304 13.82 -15.80 -8.79
C LEU A 304 13.50 -15.97 -7.31
N GLN A 305 12.23 -15.94 -6.93
CA GLN A 305 11.79 -16.41 -5.61
C GLN A 305 11.73 -17.94 -5.63
N THR A 306 12.50 -18.59 -4.75
CA THR A 306 12.63 -20.06 -4.70
C THR A 306 11.77 -20.72 -3.63
N CYS A 307 11.26 -19.96 -2.66
CA CYS A 307 10.47 -20.48 -1.56
C CYS A 307 9.30 -19.54 -1.22
N GLY A 308 8.20 -20.13 -0.74
CA GLY A 308 7.00 -19.40 -0.38
C GLY A 308 6.10 -19.05 -1.56
N CYS A 309 5.02 -18.36 -1.23
CA CYS A 309 4.10 -17.75 -2.16
C CYS A 309 4.37 -16.23 -2.24
N ALA A 310 4.30 -15.67 -3.45
CA ALA A 310 4.47 -14.23 -3.64
C ALA A 310 3.35 -13.45 -2.93
N MET A 311 3.73 -12.51 -2.06
CA MET A 311 2.78 -11.55 -1.49
C MET A 311 2.29 -10.60 -2.59
N GLY A 312 1.00 -10.67 -2.92
CA GLY A 312 0.36 -9.78 -3.89
C GLY A 312 -0.34 -10.47 -5.06
N ARG A 313 -0.30 -11.80 -5.16
CA ARG A 313 -1.15 -12.53 -6.10
C ARG A 313 -2.53 -12.76 -5.52
N LYS A 314 -3.53 -12.90 -6.41
CA LYS A 314 -4.95 -13.01 -6.03
C LYS A 314 -5.21 -14.26 -5.19
N TYR A 315 -4.68 -15.41 -5.62
CA TYR A 315 -4.87 -16.69 -4.94
C TYR A 315 -4.03 -16.86 -3.66
N SER A 316 -3.03 -16.00 -3.39
CA SER A 316 -2.08 -16.21 -2.29
C SER A 316 -2.77 -16.38 -0.92
N PRO A 317 -3.78 -15.56 -0.54
CA PRO A 317 -4.46 -15.71 0.74
C PRO A 317 -5.21 -17.04 0.83
N SER A 318 -6.00 -17.40 -0.18
CA SER A 318 -6.76 -18.65 -0.19
C SER A 318 -5.84 -19.89 -0.20
N TYR A 319 -4.72 -19.82 -0.91
CA TYR A 319 -3.70 -20.87 -0.89
C TYR A 319 -3.05 -21.04 0.49
N ALA A 320 -2.70 -19.92 1.14
CA ALA A 320 -2.14 -19.95 2.49
C ALA A 320 -3.15 -20.48 3.52
N ASP A 321 -4.42 -20.13 3.39
CA ASP A 321 -5.50 -20.63 4.25
C ASP A 321 -5.70 -22.14 4.10
N ILE A 322 -5.68 -22.67 2.87
CA ILE A 322 -5.78 -24.11 2.61
C ILE A 322 -4.57 -24.85 3.21
N TYR A 323 -3.37 -24.32 3.01
CA TYR A 323 -2.15 -24.89 3.59
C TYR A 323 -2.23 -24.93 5.12
N LEU A 324 -2.60 -23.82 5.76
CA LEU A 324 -2.71 -23.75 7.21
C LEU A 324 -3.84 -24.63 7.76
N ALA A 325 -4.97 -24.76 7.07
CA ALA A 325 -6.03 -25.67 7.49
C ALA A 325 -5.56 -27.13 7.54
N ARG A 326 -4.76 -27.56 6.55
CA ARG A 326 -4.18 -28.91 6.52
C ARG A 326 -3.10 -29.08 7.59
N TRP A 327 -2.27 -28.08 7.78
CA TRP A 327 -1.24 -28.04 8.84
C TRP A 327 -1.86 -28.10 10.24
N GLU A 328 -2.94 -27.36 10.48
CA GLU A 328 -3.73 -27.37 11.71
C GLU A 328 -4.26 -28.78 11.98
N GLU A 329 -4.92 -29.40 11.00
CA GLU A 329 -5.49 -30.74 11.13
C GLU A 329 -4.43 -31.78 11.53
N GLN A 330 -3.24 -31.73 10.93
CA GLN A 330 -2.13 -32.62 11.26
C GLN A 330 -1.61 -32.38 12.68
N ALA A 331 -1.52 -31.13 13.10
CA ALA A 331 -1.05 -30.76 14.43
C ALA A 331 -2.06 -31.18 15.51
N PHE A 332 -3.36 -30.92 15.30
CA PHE A 332 -4.41 -31.26 16.26
C PHE A 332 -4.51 -32.77 16.53
N ARG A 333 -4.17 -33.62 15.56
CA ARG A 333 -4.12 -35.09 15.75
C ARG A 333 -3.04 -35.53 16.74
N GLN A 334 -2.02 -34.70 16.99
CA GLN A 334 -0.92 -34.98 17.90
C GLN A 334 -1.13 -34.32 19.28
N CYS A 335 -2.14 -33.47 19.43
CA CYS A 335 -2.41 -32.76 20.67
C CYS A 335 -3.29 -33.59 21.60
N GLU A 336 -2.81 -33.89 22.80
CA GLU A 336 -3.63 -34.52 23.85
C GLU A 336 -4.74 -33.59 24.36
N LYS A 337 -4.41 -32.29 24.47
CA LYS A 337 -5.31 -31.22 24.92
C LYS A 337 -5.50 -30.21 23.80
N THR A 338 -6.75 -29.85 23.55
CA THR A 338 -7.12 -28.91 22.49
C THR A 338 -7.82 -27.68 23.08
N PRO A 339 -7.68 -26.51 22.46
CA PRO A 339 -8.39 -25.31 22.87
C PRO A 339 -9.91 -25.51 22.74
N LEU A 340 -10.67 -24.89 23.65
CA LEU A 340 -12.13 -24.88 23.62
C LEU A 340 -12.65 -24.21 22.34
N ILE A 341 -12.00 -23.12 21.94
CA ILE A 341 -12.28 -22.39 20.70
C ILE A 341 -10.96 -22.13 20.00
N TYR A 342 -10.96 -22.33 18.69
CA TYR A 342 -9.83 -22.02 17.82
C TYR A 342 -10.34 -21.42 16.52
N LYS A 343 -9.94 -20.17 16.26
CA LYS A 343 -10.43 -19.35 15.16
C LYS A 343 -9.26 -18.64 14.51
N ARG A 344 -9.28 -18.57 13.18
CA ARG A 344 -8.20 -18.03 12.36
C ARG A 344 -8.75 -17.11 11.28
N TYR A 345 -8.15 -15.93 11.20
CA TYR A 345 -8.30 -14.98 10.11
C TYR A 345 -6.95 -14.86 9.42
N LEU A 346 -6.78 -15.51 8.26
CA LEU A 346 -5.49 -15.59 7.55
C LEU A 346 -4.36 -16.11 8.48
N ASP A 347 -3.38 -15.28 8.80
CA ASP A 347 -2.22 -15.57 9.66
C ASP A 347 -2.46 -15.25 11.15
N ASP A 348 -3.54 -14.56 11.49
CA ASP A 348 -3.90 -14.21 12.86
C ASP A 348 -4.84 -15.26 13.46
N LEU A 349 -4.49 -15.81 14.63
CA LEU A 349 -5.30 -16.78 15.35
C LEU A 349 -5.78 -16.24 16.70
N PHE A 350 -6.98 -16.70 17.08
CA PHE A 350 -7.60 -16.49 18.38
C PHE A 350 -8.06 -17.83 18.94
N GLY A 351 -7.89 -18.02 20.24
CA GLY A 351 -8.49 -19.16 20.90
C GLY A 351 -8.69 -18.98 22.39
N ILE A 352 -9.31 -20.01 22.96
CA ILE A 352 -9.69 -20.08 24.37
C ILE A 352 -9.12 -21.37 24.93
N TRP A 353 -8.33 -21.24 25.99
CA TRP A 353 -7.63 -22.35 26.61
C TRP A 353 -8.18 -22.61 28.02
N THR A 354 -8.60 -23.84 28.29
CA THR A 354 -9.24 -24.23 29.55
C THR A 354 -8.34 -25.09 30.44
N HIS A 355 -7.09 -25.30 30.04
CA HIS A 355 -6.11 -26.11 30.78
C HIS A 355 -5.01 -25.24 31.40
N SER A 356 -3.99 -25.89 31.96
CA SER A 356 -2.85 -25.20 32.58
C SER A 356 -2.01 -24.43 31.55
N GLU A 357 -1.20 -23.49 32.02
CA GLU A 357 -0.25 -22.75 31.18
C GLU A 357 0.87 -23.66 30.66
N GLU A 358 1.26 -24.67 31.44
CA GLU A 358 2.22 -25.69 31.05
C GLU A 358 1.71 -26.51 29.86
N ASP A 359 0.44 -26.94 29.92
CA ASP A 359 -0.21 -27.65 28.80
C ASP A 359 -0.30 -26.77 27.55
N PHE A 360 -0.54 -25.47 27.72
CA PHE A 360 -0.56 -24.53 26.60
C PHE A 360 0.81 -24.44 25.92
N ASN A 361 1.89 -24.36 26.71
CA ASN A 361 3.24 -24.34 26.17
C ASN A 361 3.56 -25.63 25.42
N HIS A 362 3.11 -26.79 25.92
CA HIS A 362 3.25 -28.06 25.20
C HIS A 362 2.46 -28.07 23.88
N PHE A 363 1.22 -27.57 23.88
CA PHE A 363 0.43 -27.39 22.66
C PHE A 363 1.16 -26.52 21.62
N ILE A 364 1.72 -25.37 22.03
CA ILE A 364 2.49 -24.50 21.14
C ILE A 364 3.79 -25.17 20.65
N GLN A 365 4.42 -26.01 21.46
CA GLN A 365 5.58 -26.80 21.03
C GLN A 365 5.22 -27.82 19.93
N ILE A 366 4.10 -28.53 20.08
CA ILE A 366 3.58 -29.45 19.05
C ILE A 366 3.28 -28.70 17.75
N LEU A 367 2.65 -27.53 17.83
CA LEU A 367 2.42 -26.71 16.63
C LEU A 367 3.74 -26.31 15.96
N ASN A 368 4.72 -25.83 16.73
CA ASN A 368 6.02 -25.41 16.20
C ASN A 368 6.91 -26.55 15.68
N SER A 369 6.61 -27.81 16.01
CA SER A 369 7.34 -28.99 15.53
C SER A 369 6.88 -29.47 14.15
N GLN A 370 5.66 -29.10 13.73
CA GLN A 370 5.07 -29.57 12.46
C GLN A 370 5.89 -29.18 11.22
N HIS A 371 6.53 -28.01 11.23
CA HIS A 371 7.39 -27.59 10.12
C HIS A 371 8.52 -26.67 10.59
N PRO A 372 9.78 -26.89 10.15
CA PRO A 372 10.93 -26.12 10.64
C PRO A 372 10.85 -24.63 10.33
N LYS A 373 10.23 -24.23 9.21
CA LYS A 373 10.13 -22.82 8.78
C LYS A 373 8.87 -22.09 9.26
N ILE A 374 7.86 -22.80 9.76
CA ILE A 374 6.63 -22.17 10.26
C ILE A 374 6.77 -22.03 11.78
N LYS A 375 6.81 -20.79 12.26
CA LYS A 375 6.97 -20.48 13.68
C LYS A 375 5.85 -19.59 14.18
N LEU A 376 5.42 -19.86 15.40
CA LEU A 376 4.32 -19.18 16.06
C LEU A 376 4.82 -18.19 17.10
N LYS A 377 4.16 -17.03 17.18
CA LYS A 377 4.31 -16.08 18.28
C LYS A 377 3.01 -16.03 19.05
N GLN A 378 3.03 -16.57 20.26
CA GLN A 378 1.87 -16.68 21.13
C GLN A 378 1.78 -15.55 22.15
N ASN A 379 0.57 -15.19 22.53
CA ASN A 379 0.24 -14.33 23.65
C ASN A 379 -0.92 -14.95 24.43
N LEU A 380 -0.66 -15.40 25.66
CA LEU A 380 -1.65 -16.00 26.55
C LEU A 380 -2.00 -14.97 27.64
N GLN A 381 -3.29 -14.70 27.83
CA GLN A 381 -3.77 -13.69 28.78
C GLN A 381 -5.02 -14.18 29.54
N PRO A 382 -5.09 -14.00 30.87
CA PRO A 382 -6.24 -14.45 31.65
C PRO A 382 -7.48 -13.55 31.49
N VAL A 383 -7.28 -12.26 31.17
CA VAL A 383 -8.37 -11.27 31.22
C VAL A 383 -8.80 -10.79 29.85
N CYS A 384 -7.86 -10.35 29.01
CA CYS A 384 -8.16 -9.79 27.70
C CYS A 384 -7.03 -9.99 26.70
N VAL A 385 -7.39 -10.04 25.41
CA VAL A 385 -6.44 -10.16 24.31
C VAL A 385 -6.92 -9.36 23.10
N GLU A 386 -5.97 -8.91 22.29
CA GLU A 386 -6.22 -8.18 21.05
C GLU A 386 -6.33 -9.16 19.89
N PHE A 387 -7.40 -9.07 19.10
CA PHE A 387 -7.58 -9.84 17.87
C PHE A 387 -8.28 -8.99 16.82
N LEU A 388 -7.71 -8.91 15.61
CA LEU A 388 -8.16 -8.03 14.53
C LEU A 388 -8.29 -6.55 14.99
N ASP A 389 -9.48 -5.98 14.85
CA ASP A 389 -9.81 -4.61 15.30
C ASP A 389 -10.48 -4.59 16.68
N THR A 390 -10.35 -5.66 17.47
CA THR A 390 -11.06 -5.84 18.74
C THR A 390 -10.12 -6.16 19.89
N VAL A 391 -10.53 -5.75 21.10
CA VAL A 391 -10.06 -6.37 22.35
C VAL A 391 -11.19 -7.22 22.88
N VAL A 392 -10.93 -8.52 23.01
CA VAL A 392 -11.82 -9.49 23.64
C VAL A 392 -11.47 -9.55 25.12
N PHE A 393 -12.46 -9.47 26.00
CA PHE A 393 -12.25 -9.55 27.44
C PHE A 393 -13.36 -10.35 28.11
N GLN A 394 -13.02 -10.99 29.23
CA GLN A 394 -13.95 -11.78 30.00
C GLN A 394 -14.76 -10.92 30.98
N ILE A 395 -16.03 -11.29 31.17
CA ILE A 395 -16.94 -10.72 32.16
C ILE A 395 -17.46 -11.84 33.04
N SER A 396 -17.22 -11.76 34.34
CA SER A 396 -17.76 -12.73 35.29
C SER A 396 -19.29 -12.65 35.35
N THR A 397 -19.96 -13.78 35.20
CA THR A 397 -21.40 -13.90 35.44
C THR A 397 -21.67 -14.37 36.88
N PRO A 398 -22.84 -14.04 37.45
CA PRO A 398 -23.22 -14.50 38.80
C PRO A 398 -23.25 -16.03 38.93
N GLU A 399 -23.44 -16.74 37.81
CA GLU A 399 -23.55 -18.20 37.71
C GLU A 399 -22.18 -18.90 37.74
N GLY A 400 -21.08 -18.16 37.94
CA GLY A 400 -19.72 -18.71 38.03
C GLY A 400 -19.04 -18.98 36.68
N ALA A 401 -19.70 -18.70 35.56
CA ALA A 401 -19.09 -18.71 34.23
C ALA A 401 -18.60 -17.32 33.81
N SER A 402 -17.81 -17.23 32.75
CA SER A 402 -17.39 -15.96 32.14
C SER A 402 -18.07 -15.79 30.79
N LYS A 403 -18.66 -14.63 30.53
CA LYS A 403 -19.11 -14.24 29.20
C LYS A 403 -18.03 -13.42 28.49
N LEU A 404 -17.91 -13.55 27.18
CA LEU A 404 -16.99 -12.71 26.41
C LEU A 404 -17.68 -11.41 25.95
N ALA A 405 -16.92 -10.33 26.01
CA ALA A 405 -17.28 -9.06 25.42
C ALA A 405 -16.12 -8.45 24.65
N THR A 406 -16.47 -7.48 23.82
CA THR A 406 -15.56 -6.86 22.86
C THR A 406 -15.59 -5.34 23.00
N ARG A 407 -14.45 -4.72 22.72
CA ARG A 407 -14.31 -3.28 22.50
C ARG A 407 -13.38 -3.02 21.33
N VAL A 408 -13.43 -1.82 20.76
CA VAL A 408 -12.54 -1.46 19.65
C VAL A 408 -11.09 -1.43 20.12
N TYR A 409 -10.21 -2.04 19.33
CA TYR A 409 -8.77 -1.90 19.47
C TYR A 409 -8.25 -0.81 18.53
N PHE A 410 -7.44 0.10 19.06
CA PHE A 410 -6.69 1.08 18.30
C PHE A 410 -5.21 0.79 18.51
N LYS A 411 -4.49 0.52 17.42
CA LYS A 411 -3.04 0.32 17.48
C LYS A 411 -2.36 1.61 17.91
N ASP A 412 -1.33 1.54 18.74
CA ASP A 412 -0.55 2.71 19.19
C ASP A 412 0.05 3.52 18.01
N THR A 413 0.26 2.85 16.88
CA THR A 413 0.79 3.45 15.66
C THR A 413 -0.29 4.06 14.74
N ASP A 414 -1.58 3.89 15.08
CA ASP A 414 -2.68 4.49 14.35
C ASP A 414 -2.76 5.99 14.64
N ARG A 415 -2.42 6.81 13.64
CA ARG A 415 -2.56 8.28 13.72
C ARG A 415 -3.97 8.76 13.41
N HIS A 416 -4.92 7.85 13.23
CA HIS A 416 -6.28 8.13 12.80
C HIS A 416 -6.30 9.10 11.61
N ALA A 417 -5.49 8.78 10.59
CA ALA A 417 -5.22 9.63 9.42
C ALA A 417 -6.42 9.72 8.46
N LEU A 418 -7.58 10.10 8.99
CA LEU A 418 -8.85 10.27 8.30
C LEU A 418 -8.81 11.49 7.38
N LEU A 419 -9.84 11.71 6.58
CA LEU A 419 -9.80 12.76 5.57
C LEU A 419 -9.69 14.16 6.22
N HIS A 420 -8.82 15.04 5.74
CA HIS A 420 -8.74 16.43 6.25
C HIS A 420 -9.93 17.26 5.75
N ARG A 421 -10.57 18.09 6.61
CA ARG A 421 -11.82 18.78 6.27
C ARG A 421 -11.73 19.78 5.10
N ARG A 422 -10.52 20.30 4.86
CA ARG A 422 -10.17 21.20 3.73
C ARG A 422 -9.76 20.46 2.45
N SER A 423 -9.73 19.13 2.45
CA SER A 423 -9.41 18.36 1.24
C SER A 423 -10.53 18.46 0.19
N PHE A 424 -10.18 18.24 -1.08
CA PHE A 424 -11.10 18.41 -2.20
C PHE A 424 -11.95 17.15 -2.46
N HIS A 425 -12.99 16.97 -1.65
CA HIS A 425 -13.92 15.84 -1.71
C HIS A 425 -15.39 16.30 -1.64
N PRO A 426 -16.35 15.48 -2.11
CA PRO A 426 -17.78 15.74 -1.92
C PRO A 426 -18.13 15.95 -0.44
N ARG A 427 -19.03 16.90 -0.14
CA ARG A 427 -19.40 17.25 1.25
C ARG A 427 -19.95 16.05 2.04
N HIS A 428 -20.68 15.16 1.39
CA HIS A 428 -21.26 13.98 2.03
C HIS A 428 -20.18 12.95 2.45
N THR A 429 -19.01 12.91 1.79
CA THR A 429 -17.92 11.98 2.11
C THR A 429 -17.41 12.17 3.54
N PHE A 430 -17.33 13.42 4.01
CA PHE A 430 -16.91 13.73 5.38
C PHE A 430 -17.87 13.19 6.44
N ARG A 431 -19.19 13.36 6.22
CA ARG A 431 -20.24 12.81 7.10
C ARG A 431 -20.25 11.29 7.04
N GLY A 432 -20.16 10.71 5.84
CA GLY A 432 -20.12 9.27 5.62
C GLY A 432 -18.94 8.59 6.30
N LEU A 433 -17.76 9.22 6.29
CA LEU A 433 -16.56 8.72 6.96
C LEU A 433 -16.77 8.59 8.48
N ILE A 434 -17.28 9.64 9.12
CA ILE A 434 -17.54 9.65 10.57
C ILE A 434 -18.64 8.64 10.90
N LYS A 435 -19.74 8.65 10.13
CA LYS A 435 -20.85 7.71 10.31
C LYS A 435 -20.39 6.26 10.23
N ALA A 436 -19.53 5.93 9.27
CA ALA A 436 -18.97 4.58 9.14
C ALA A 436 -18.14 4.17 10.36
N GLN A 437 -17.34 5.07 10.94
CA GLN A 437 -16.57 4.78 12.15
C GLN A 437 -17.48 4.61 13.38
N LEU A 438 -18.48 5.48 13.56
CA LEU A 438 -19.43 5.35 14.67
C LEU A 438 -20.21 4.03 14.57
N ILE A 439 -20.66 3.65 13.37
CA ILE A 439 -21.31 2.35 13.14
C ILE A 439 -20.35 1.21 13.48
N ARG A 440 -19.08 1.29 13.06
CA ARG A 440 -18.06 0.29 13.41
C ARG A 440 -17.92 0.14 14.92
N PHE A 441 -17.85 1.24 15.67
CA PHE A 441 -17.75 1.21 17.14
C PHE A 441 -18.98 0.56 17.78
N HIS A 442 -20.17 0.90 17.31
CA HIS A 442 -21.42 0.31 17.81
C HIS A 442 -21.54 -1.19 17.50
N ARG A 443 -20.99 -1.65 16.38
CA ARG A 443 -21.00 -3.08 16.03
C ARG A 443 -19.97 -3.88 16.83
N ILE A 444 -18.81 -3.29 17.12
CA ILE A 444 -17.72 -3.97 17.82
C ILE A 444 -17.92 -3.95 19.34
N CYS A 445 -18.33 -2.82 19.92
CA CYS A 445 -18.39 -2.67 21.37
C CYS A 445 -19.65 -3.29 21.98
N THR A 446 -19.46 -4.16 22.97
CA THR A 446 -20.58 -4.72 23.76
C THR A 446 -21.24 -3.67 24.65
N TYR A 447 -20.45 -2.76 25.23
CA TYR A 447 -20.93 -1.74 26.16
C TYR A 447 -20.90 -0.33 25.58
N LYS A 448 -21.92 0.46 25.92
CA LYS A 448 -22.04 1.87 25.53
C LYS A 448 -20.83 2.71 25.97
N LYS A 449 -20.29 2.47 27.17
CA LYS A 449 -19.10 3.18 27.68
C LYS A 449 -17.91 3.10 26.71
N HIS A 450 -17.64 1.92 26.17
CA HIS A 450 -16.54 1.71 25.21
C HIS A 450 -16.82 2.36 23.85
N VAL A 451 -18.09 2.51 23.46
CA VAL A 451 -18.45 3.30 22.26
C VAL A 451 -18.17 4.78 22.49
N ASP A 452 -18.53 5.31 23.66
CA ASP A 452 -18.31 6.71 24.00
C ASP A 452 -16.81 7.03 24.11
N GLU A 453 -16.00 6.12 24.70
CA GLU A 453 -14.53 6.20 24.72
C GLU A 453 -13.93 6.21 23.30
N ALA A 454 -14.30 5.24 22.45
CA ALA A 454 -13.83 5.17 21.06
C ALA A 454 -14.24 6.40 20.24
N THR A 455 -15.45 6.93 20.50
CA THR A 455 -15.94 8.15 19.88
C THR A 455 -15.14 9.37 20.32
N ALA A 456 -14.78 9.46 21.59
CA ALA A 456 -13.95 10.54 22.11
C ALA A 456 -12.56 10.52 21.45
N ILE A 457 -11.91 9.36 21.39
CA ILE A 457 -10.61 9.18 20.70
C ILE A 457 -10.70 9.63 19.23
N LEU A 458 -11.75 9.20 18.52
CA LEU A 458 -11.98 9.61 17.14
C LEU A 458 -12.16 11.13 17.00
N PHE A 459 -12.92 11.76 17.90
CA PHE A 459 -13.20 13.19 17.82
C PHE A 459 -11.96 14.02 18.12
N GLU A 460 -11.17 13.62 19.12
CA GLU A 460 -9.87 14.22 19.42
C GLU A 460 -8.93 14.17 18.23
N ALA A 461 -8.91 13.05 17.49
CA ALA A 461 -8.12 12.95 16.27
C ALA A 461 -8.63 13.81 15.09
N LEU A 462 -9.93 14.13 15.05
CA LEU A 462 -10.55 14.89 13.96
C LEU A 462 -10.48 16.41 14.16
N TYR A 463 -10.41 16.91 15.41
CA TYR A 463 -10.24 18.35 15.67
C TYR A 463 -9.06 18.99 14.93
N PRO A 464 -7.80 18.47 15.04
CA PRO A 464 -6.66 19.05 14.33
C PRO A 464 -6.77 18.91 12.82
N ARG A 465 -7.71 18.09 12.31
CA ARG A 465 -7.99 17.90 10.88
C ARG A 465 -9.08 18.84 10.35
N GLY A 466 -9.49 19.81 11.16
CA GLY A 466 -10.40 20.90 10.78
C GLY A 466 -11.88 20.59 10.93
N TYR A 467 -12.25 19.56 11.70
CA TYR A 467 -13.66 19.25 11.99
C TYR A 467 -14.12 20.04 13.22
N SER A 468 -15.26 20.74 13.12
CA SER A 468 -15.80 21.50 14.25
C SER A 468 -16.55 20.61 15.24
N LYS A 469 -16.49 20.95 16.53
CA LYS A 469 -17.28 20.29 17.60
C LYS A 469 -18.76 20.19 17.25
N ARG A 470 -19.35 21.28 16.72
CA ARG A 470 -20.75 21.31 16.27
C ARG A 470 -21.02 20.26 15.18
N PHE A 471 -20.17 20.17 14.15
CA PHE A 471 -20.36 19.21 13.07
C PHE A 471 -20.26 17.76 13.56
N LEU A 472 -19.28 17.46 14.42
CA LEU A 472 -19.11 16.13 14.99
C LEU A 472 -20.30 15.74 15.89
N ARG A 473 -20.74 16.66 16.75
CA ARG A 473 -21.91 16.48 17.61
C ARG A 473 -23.18 16.27 16.80
N THR A 474 -23.41 17.07 15.75
CA THR A 474 -24.57 16.88 14.86
C THR A 474 -24.60 15.51 14.20
N ILE A 475 -23.44 14.89 13.92
CA ILE A 475 -23.39 13.53 13.36
C ILE A 475 -23.59 12.47 14.44
N LYS A 476 -23.06 12.70 15.66
CA LYS A 476 -23.29 11.81 16.81
C LYS A 476 -24.78 11.78 17.20
N ASP A 477 -25.41 12.94 17.22
CA ASP A 477 -26.79 13.17 17.67
C ASP A 477 -27.81 13.08 16.53
N ASP A 478 -27.36 12.76 15.31
CA ASP A 478 -28.15 12.74 14.09
C ASP A 478 -29.42 11.88 14.27
N ASP A 479 -30.52 12.58 14.53
CA ASP A 479 -31.78 12.04 15.03
C ASP A 479 -32.42 11.09 14.01
N GLU A 480 -32.07 11.14 12.72
CA GLU A 480 -32.50 10.15 11.73
C GLU A 480 -31.95 8.75 11.98
N PHE A 481 -30.73 8.62 12.50
CA PHE A 481 -30.17 7.30 12.85
C PHE A 481 -30.92 6.69 14.04
N HIS A 482 -31.22 7.51 15.05
CA HIS A 482 -31.97 7.07 16.22
C HIS A 482 -33.48 6.97 15.99
N LYS A 483 -34.11 7.85 15.20
CA LYS A 483 -35.53 7.79 14.78
C LYS A 483 -35.79 6.67 13.79
N ALA A 484 -34.96 6.44 12.77
CA ALA A 484 -35.21 5.32 11.85
C ALA A 484 -35.24 3.98 12.60
N THR A 485 -34.31 3.82 13.55
CA THR A 485 -34.25 2.65 14.43
C THR A 485 -35.37 2.65 15.49
N ARG A 486 -35.77 3.79 16.07
CA ARG A 486 -36.87 3.82 17.06
C ARG A 486 -38.26 3.70 16.41
N THR A 487 -38.51 4.35 15.28
CA THR A 487 -39.79 4.37 14.56
C THR A 487 -40.10 3.01 13.95
N LEU A 488 -39.14 2.36 13.31
CA LEU A 488 -39.31 1.00 12.78
C LEU A 488 -39.65 0.01 13.91
N PHE A 489 -38.92 0.07 15.03
CA PHE A 489 -39.13 -0.84 16.15
C PHE A 489 -40.41 -0.52 16.95
N SER A 490 -40.84 0.74 16.98
CA SER A 490 -42.13 1.18 17.54
C SER A 490 -43.32 0.65 16.74
N VAL A 491 -43.28 0.75 15.40
CA VAL A 491 -44.32 0.22 14.50
C VAL A 491 -44.39 -1.30 14.57
N LEU A 492 -43.25 -1.99 14.60
CA LEU A 492 -43.22 -3.46 14.69
C LEU A 492 -43.66 -3.99 16.07
N ARG A 493 -43.40 -3.25 17.17
CA ARG A 493 -43.97 -3.59 18.49
C ARG A 493 -45.48 -3.47 18.51
N LYS A 494 -46.03 -2.41 17.90
CA LYS A 494 -47.49 -2.21 17.79
C LYS A 494 -48.18 -3.30 16.97
N ARG A 495 -47.43 -4.09 16.19
CA ARG A 495 -47.91 -5.22 15.39
C ARG A 495 -47.58 -6.60 16.00
N ASN A 496 -47.22 -6.67 17.29
CA ASN A 496 -46.97 -7.91 18.07
C ASN A 496 -45.84 -8.84 17.57
N TYR A 497 -44.80 -8.30 16.93
CA TYR A 497 -43.64 -9.11 16.55
C TYR A 497 -42.74 -9.47 17.76
N SER A 498 -42.19 -10.69 17.77
CA SER A 498 -41.42 -11.23 18.90
C SER A 498 -40.07 -10.52 19.13
N ARG A 499 -39.59 -10.49 20.37
CA ARG A 499 -38.30 -9.87 20.74
C ARG A 499 -37.10 -10.48 20.00
N THR A 500 -37.16 -11.79 19.71
CA THR A 500 -36.15 -12.54 18.95
C THR A 500 -36.12 -12.12 17.49
N PHE A 501 -37.29 -11.96 16.86
CA PHE A 501 -37.42 -11.44 15.50
C PHE A 501 -36.91 -9.99 15.37
N LEU A 502 -37.25 -9.12 16.34
CA LEU A 502 -36.76 -7.74 16.39
C LEU A 502 -35.22 -7.68 16.55
N ARG A 503 -34.62 -8.58 17.35
CA ARG A 503 -33.16 -8.70 17.45
C ARG A 503 -32.52 -9.16 16.15
N ASN A 504 -33.16 -10.11 15.45
CA ASN A 504 -32.68 -10.60 14.16
C ASN A 504 -32.80 -9.52 13.06
N ILE A 505 -33.87 -8.72 13.07
CA ILE A 505 -34.01 -7.53 12.21
C ILE A 505 -32.99 -6.46 12.57
N LEU A 506 -32.69 -6.18 13.83
CA LEU A 506 -31.63 -5.22 14.21
C LEU A 506 -30.27 -5.66 13.62
N LYS A 507 -29.99 -6.96 13.68
CA LYS A 507 -28.79 -7.61 13.12
C LYS A 507 -28.75 -7.50 11.58
N ASN A 508 -29.91 -7.64 10.92
CA ASN A 508 -30.06 -7.53 9.46
C ASN A 508 -30.13 -6.08 8.94
N PHE A 509 -30.73 -5.14 9.68
CA PHE A 509 -30.84 -3.72 9.36
C PHE A 509 -29.47 -3.02 9.42
N LEU A 510 -28.63 -3.47 10.34
CA LEU A 510 -27.24 -3.05 10.39
C LEU A 510 -26.41 -3.66 9.25
N THR A 511 -26.82 -4.74 8.58
CA THR A 511 -26.02 -5.43 7.55
C THR A 511 -26.52 -5.26 6.11
N LYS A 512 -27.77 -4.81 5.88
CA LYS A 512 -28.29 -4.46 4.55
C LYS A 512 -28.83 -3.03 4.49
N THR A 513 -28.08 -2.14 3.84
CA THR A 513 -28.61 -0.83 3.41
C THR A 513 -29.33 -1.01 2.07
N SER A 514 -30.61 -1.36 2.11
CA SER A 514 -31.46 -1.26 0.92
C SER A 514 -32.89 -0.89 1.30
N LEU A 515 -33.06 0.38 1.68
CA LEU A 515 -34.34 1.07 1.64
C LEU A 515 -34.15 2.47 1.06
N VAL A 516 -33.78 2.51 -0.22
CA VAL A 516 -34.25 3.54 -1.15
C VAL A 516 -35.03 2.72 -2.17
N GLY A 517 -36.36 2.94 -2.24
CA GLY A 517 -37.30 2.01 -2.89
C GLY A 517 -36.83 1.49 -4.24
N ASN A 518 -37.11 0.21 -4.55
CA ASN A 518 -36.79 -0.66 -5.71
C ASN A 518 -36.48 0.00 -7.07
N LYS A 519 -35.68 1.06 -7.10
CA LYS A 519 -35.28 1.77 -8.30
C LYS A 519 -33.89 1.32 -8.68
N LYS A 520 -33.76 0.79 -9.88
CA LYS A 520 -32.50 0.39 -10.52
C LYS A 520 -31.62 1.64 -10.71
N ILE A 521 -30.36 1.55 -10.31
CA ILE A 521 -29.45 2.71 -10.25
C ILE A 521 -28.68 2.82 -11.57
N ILE A 522 -28.74 3.99 -12.21
CA ILE A 522 -27.91 4.34 -13.37
C ILE A 522 -26.84 5.34 -12.92
N PRO A 523 -25.58 4.93 -12.71
CA PRO A 523 -24.55 5.84 -12.22
C PRO A 523 -24.00 6.72 -13.35
N PHE A 524 -24.06 8.04 -13.17
CA PHE A 524 -23.25 8.97 -13.95
C PHE A 524 -21.90 9.18 -13.26
N ILE A 525 -20.83 8.67 -13.88
CA ILE A 525 -19.48 8.66 -13.29
C ILE A 525 -18.66 9.81 -13.87
N SER A 526 -18.30 10.79 -13.04
CA SER A 526 -17.41 11.91 -13.42
C SER A 526 -16.28 12.10 -12.43
N THR A 527 -15.24 12.85 -12.79
CA THR A 527 -14.19 13.22 -11.82
C THR A 527 -14.68 14.37 -10.93
N PHE A 528 -14.54 14.24 -9.59
CA PHE A 528 -15.00 15.28 -8.66
C PHE A 528 -14.32 16.62 -8.95
N SER A 529 -15.11 17.61 -9.35
CA SER A 529 -14.68 18.97 -9.69
C SER A 529 -15.90 19.91 -9.66
N LYS A 530 -15.71 21.24 -9.65
CA LYS A 530 -16.83 22.20 -9.74
C LYS A 530 -17.66 21.91 -11.01
N ASN A 531 -16.99 21.77 -12.15
CA ASN A 531 -17.61 21.45 -13.44
C ASN A 531 -18.30 20.08 -13.43
N GLY A 532 -17.65 19.05 -12.87
CA GLY A 532 -18.24 17.71 -12.76
C GLY A 532 -19.51 17.69 -11.89
N VAL A 533 -19.55 18.48 -10.81
CA VAL A 533 -20.74 18.63 -9.95
C VAL A 533 -21.87 19.36 -10.69
N GLN A 534 -21.57 20.45 -11.39
CA GLN A 534 -22.56 21.17 -12.20
C GLN A 534 -23.16 20.27 -13.28
N LEU A 535 -22.30 19.57 -14.03
CA LEU A 535 -22.75 18.64 -15.06
C LEU A 535 -23.59 17.50 -14.47
N ASN A 536 -23.21 16.97 -13.30
CA ASN A 536 -24.02 15.96 -12.61
C ASN A 536 -25.44 16.43 -12.26
N ARG A 537 -25.60 17.70 -11.90
CA ARG A 537 -26.94 18.27 -11.63
C ARG A 537 -27.74 18.41 -12.92
N LEU A 538 -27.08 18.83 -13.99
CA LEU A 538 -27.69 19.01 -15.30
C LEU A 538 -28.22 17.69 -15.87
N ILE A 539 -27.38 16.66 -15.92
CA ILE A 539 -27.77 15.31 -16.36
C ILE A 539 -28.94 14.77 -15.51
N LYS A 540 -28.89 14.95 -14.18
CA LYS A 540 -29.99 14.55 -13.31
C LYS A 540 -31.29 15.30 -13.58
N SER A 541 -31.19 16.61 -13.83
CA SER A 541 -32.34 17.44 -14.18
C SER A 541 -32.93 17.02 -15.52
N ASN A 542 -32.09 16.75 -16.53
CA ASN A 542 -32.53 16.26 -17.83
C ASN A 542 -33.22 14.90 -17.70
N PHE A 543 -32.64 13.99 -16.92
CA PHE A 543 -33.25 12.69 -16.64
C PHE A 543 -34.60 12.82 -15.90
N GLN A 544 -34.72 13.74 -14.94
CA GLN A 544 -35.99 13.98 -14.26
C GLN A 544 -37.07 14.54 -15.20
N LYS A 545 -36.70 15.47 -16.10
CA LYS A 545 -37.59 15.97 -17.15
C LYS A 545 -37.97 14.87 -18.16
N PHE A 546 -37.05 13.96 -18.47
CA PHE A 546 -37.35 12.79 -19.28
C PHE A 546 -38.37 11.86 -18.61
N LEU A 547 -38.22 11.62 -17.30
CA LEU A 547 -39.18 10.81 -16.54
C LEU A 547 -40.56 11.47 -16.40
N SER A 548 -40.68 12.81 -16.44
CA SER A 548 -42.01 13.44 -16.42
C SER A 548 -42.77 13.27 -17.74
N ASN A 549 -42.06 13.03 -18.84
CA ASN A 549 -42.61 13.03 -20.20
C ASN A 549 -42.73 11.63 -20.80
N THR A 550 -42.27 10.59 -20.11
CA THR A 550 -42.20 9.22 -20.65
C THR A 550 -42.52 8.18 -19.57
N HIS A 551 -43.05 7.02 -19.96
CA HIS A 551 -43.24 5.86 -19.06
C HIS A 551 -41.99 4.98 -18.94
N ILE A 552 -40.95 5.29 -19.71
CA ILE A 552 -39.73 4.52 -19.83
C ILE A 552 -38.80 4.85 -18.66
N LEU A 553 -38.03 3.88 -18.15
CA LEU A 553 -37.09 4.05 -17.04
C LEU A 553 -37.69 4.57 -15.71
N GLN A 554 -39.01 4.47 -15.48
CA GLN A 554 -39.67 4.92 -14.23
C GLN A 554 -39.14 4.21 -12.97
N GLN A 555 -38.76 2.95 -13.13
CA GLN A 555 -38.09 2.14 -12.10
C GLN A 555 -36.59 2.45 -12.00
N HIS A 556 -36.06 3.47 -12.66
CA HIS A 556 -34.64 3.80 -12.62
C HIS A 556 -34.39 5.16 -11.95
N THR A 557 -33.19 5.33 -11.43
CA THR A 557 -32.74 6.61 -10.88
C THR A 557 -31.30 6.88 -11.26
N VAL A 558 -31.01 8.11 -11.68
CA VAL A 558 -29.63 8.54 -11.95
C VAL A 558 -28.98 9.02 -10.67
N ILE A 559 -27.84 8.42 -10.32
CA ILE A 559 -27.01 8.86 -9.19
C ILE A 559 -25.72 9.52 -9.68
N SER A 560 -25.20 10.43 -8.86
CA SER A 560 -23.89 11.03 -9.10
C SER A 560 -22.82 10.17 -8.45
N ALA A 561 -21.96 9.58 -9.27
CA ALA A 561 -20.79 8.85 -8.81
C ALA A 561 -19.53 9.65 -9.17
N TYR A 562 -18.64 9.84 -8.20
CA TYR A 562 -17.44 10.64 -8.41
C TYR A 562 -16.17 9.78 -8.35
N ARG A 563 -15.35 9.82 -9.40
CA ARG A 563 -13.99 9.32 -9.38
C ARG A 563 -13.12 10.24 -8.51
N ARG A 564 -12.24 9.66 -7.69
CA ARG A 564 -11.30 10.42 -6.87
C ARG A 564 -10.27 11.13 -7.75
N ASN A 565 -9.84 12.31 -7.31
CA ASN A 565 -8.66 12.97 -7.88
C ASN A 565 -7.37 12.25 -7.45
N ARG A 566 -6.31 12.41 -8.25
CA ARG A 566 -4.97 11.94 -7.85
C ARG A 566 -4.54 12.68 -6.58
N ASN A 567 -4.09 11.94 -5.58
CA ASN A 567 -3.56 12.48 -4.33
C ASN A 567 -2.03 12.47 -4.34
N LEU A 568 -1.39 12.99 -3.28
CA LEU A 568 0.07 13.04 -3.18
C LEU A 568 0.72 11.65 -3.26
N LYS A 569 0.08 10.61 -2.70
CA LYS A 569 0.54 9.23 -2.79
C LYS A 569 0.62 8.79 -4.25
N ASP A 570 -0.40 9.04 -5.07
CA ASP A 570 -0.40 8.67 -6.50
C ASP A 570 0.66 9.44 -7.31
N LEU A 571 1.04 10.64 -6.87
CA LEU A 571 2.01 11.48 -7.57
C LEU A 571 3.46 11.15 -7.22
N LEU A 572 3.72 10.77 -5.97
CA LEU A 572 5.08 10.63 -5.42
C LEU A 572 5.53 9.18 -5.24
N VAL A 573 4.61 8.26 -4.94
CA VAL A 573 4.94 6.85 -4.74
C VAL A 573 5.00 6.12 -6.07
N ARG A 574 6.06 5.34 -6.29
CA ARG A 574 6.21 4.47 -7.47
C ARG A 574 6.69 3.09 -7.03
N SER A 575 6.26 2.03 -7.71
CA SER A 575 6.77 0.67 -7.47
C SER A 575 8.22 0.54 -7.93
N LYS A 576 8.50 0.86 -9.20
CA LYS A 576 9.85 0.85 -9.78
C LYS A 576 10.70 2.00 -9.25
N LEU A 577 11.95 1.69 -8.90
CA LEU A 577 12.95 2.71 -8.62
C LEU A 577 13.23 3.50 -9.91
N ALA A 578 13.29 4.83 -9.80
CA ALA A 578 13.73 5.64 -10.93
C ALA A 578 15.15 5.21 -11.31
N PRO A 579 15.44 4.92 -12.59
CA PRO A 579 16.81 4.67 -13.02
C PRO A 579 17.62 5.92 -12.68
N ILE A 580 18.81 5.74 -12.11
CA ILE A 580 19.73 6.85 -11.96
C ILE A 580 20.04 7.27 -13.39
N SER A 581 19.69 8.50 -13.74
CA SER A 581 20.01 9.02 -15.06
C SER A 581 21.52 9.06 -15.12
N THR A 582 22.12 8.12 -15.85
CA THR A 582 23.45 8.25 -16.42
C THR A 582 23.42 9.31 -17.51
N LYS A 583 22.94 10.52 -17.21
CA LYS A 583 23.51 11.70 -17.85
C LYS A 583 24.95 11.70 -17.41
N GLN A 584 25.83 11.19 -18.28
CA GLN A 584 27.29 11.14 -18.14
C GLN A 584 27.75 11.83 -16.85
N THR A 585 27.76 11.08 -15.75
CA THR A 585 28.37 11.56 -14.52
C THR A 585 29.85 11.60 -14.82
N ASN A 586 30.29 12.76 -15.31
CA ASN A 586 31.69 13.10 -15.50
C ASN A 586 32.47 12.56 -14.31
N GLU A 587 33.57 11.84 -14.58
CA GLU A 587 34.53 11.30 -13.58
C GLU A 587 34.95 12.32 -12.50
N LYS A 588 34.71 13.61 -12.77
CA LYS A 588 34.96 14.79 -11.95
C LYS A 588 34.18 14.85 -10.61
N ASN A 589 33.10 14.09 -10.42
CA ASN A 589 32.39 14.01 -9.13
C ASN A 589 33.06 13.07 -8.09
N LYS A 590 34.05 12.25 -8.50
CA LYS A 590 34.79 11.36 -7.58
C LYS A 590 35.83 12.08 -6.71
N ALA A 591 36.17 13.33 -7.01
CA ALA A 591 37.22 14.06 -6.30
C ALA A 591 36.74 14.71 -4.99
N PHE A 592 35.43 14.91 -4.79
CA PHE A 592 34.91 15.47 -3.54
C PHE A 592 34.84 14.40 -2.45
N ILE A 593 35.34 14.72 -1.26
CA ILE A 593 35.20 13.91 -0.05
C ILE A 593 34.59 14.77 1.05
N SER A 594 33.44 14.36 1.59
CA SER A 594 32.92 14.96 2.82
C SER A 594 33.75 14.45 4.00
N LYS A 595 34.32 15.37 4.78
CA LYS A 595 35.14 15.06 5.95
C LYS A 595 34.56 15.73 7.19
N THR A 596 34.54 14.99 8.29
CA THR A 596 34.18 15.45 9.64
C THR A 596 35.40 15.89 10.46
N TRP A 597 36.61 15.59 9.98
CA TRP A 597 37.88 16.05 10.53
C TRP A 597 38.96 16.11 9.44
N VAL A 598 39.97 16.94 9.65
CA VAL A 598 41.17 17.05 8.80
C VAL A 598 42.42 17.00 9.66
N THR A 599 43.48 16.41 9.12
CA THR A 599 44.74 16.21 9.84
C THR A 599 45.81 17.10 9.21
N ASN A 600 46.60 17.78 10.04
CA ASN A 600 47.88 18.36 9.62
C ASN A 600 48.89 17.21 9.53
N TYR A 601 49.37 16.91 8.32
CA TYR A 601 50.26 15.76 8.13
C TYR A 601 51.68 15.99 8.65
N SER A 602 52.09 17.25 8.87
CA SER A 602 53.39 17.64 9.42
C SER A 602 53.42 17.55 10.94
N THR A 603 52.39 18.05 11.63
CA THR A 603 52.32 18.05 13.11
C THR A 603 51.51 16.87 13.69
N LYS A 604 50.79 16.13 12.84
CA LYS A 604 49.82 15.07 13.21
C LYS A 604 48.59 15.54 14.00
N GLU A 605 48.40 16.85 14.17
CA GLU A 605 47.22 17.41 14.82
C GLU A 605 45.93 17.21 13.99
N ILE A 606 44.80 16.98 14.67
CA ILE A 606 43.50 16.73 14.05
C ILE A 606 42.53 17.88 14.38
N PHE A 607 41.92 18.46 13.34
CA PHE A 607 40.92 19.52 13.44
C PHE A 607 39.53 19.00 13.05
N LYS A 608 38.54 19.16 13.93
CA LYS A 608 37.15 18.78 13.67
C LYS A 608 36.43 19.81 12.79
N ILE A 609 35.77 19.35 11.73
CA ILE A 609 34.90 20.16 10.88
C ILE A 609 33.49 20.12 11.48
N ARG A 610 33.01 21.27 11.96
CA ARG A 610 31.72 21.38 12.67
C ARG A 610 30.51 21.53 11.74
N GLN A 611 30.74 21.78 10.46
CA GLN A 611 29.69 22.05 9.46
C GLN A 611 29.60 20.93 8.43
N THR A 612 28.39 20.54 8.03
CA THR A 612 28.19 19.62 6.89
C THR A 612 28.30 20.40 5.59
N LEU A 613 29.43 20.24 4.89
CA LEU A 613 29.74 20.93 3.64
C LEU A 613 29.55 19.98 2.45
N THR A 614 28.97 20.50 1.36
CA THR A 614 28.65 19.74 0.14
C THR A 614 29.31 20.39 -1.09
N PRO A 615 29.38 19.72 -2.26
CA PRO A 615 29.93 20.33 -3.47
C PRO A 615 29.21 21.62 -3.91
N GLN A 616 27.95 21.79 -3.49
CA GLN A 616 27.13 22.97 -3.81
C GLN A 616 27.29 24.12 -2.81
N THR A 617 28.00 23.90 -1.69
CA THR A 617 28.26 24.98 -0.72
C THR A 617 29.03 26.11 -1.40
N THR A 618 28.61 27.35 -1.15
CA THR A 618 29.23 28.59 -1.62
C THR A 618 29.89 29.35 -0.46
N ASN A 619 30.71 30.35 -0.78
CA ASN A 619 31.31 31.26 0.21
C ASN A 619 32.05 30.51 1.35
N LEU A 620 33.09 29.74 0.97
CA LEU A 620 33.77 28.79 1.84
C LEU A 620 35.29 28.79 1.70
N ILE A 621 35.94 28.19 2.69
CA ILE A 621 37.32 27.69 2.66
C ILE A 621 37.28 26.19 2.39
N TYR A 622 38.11 25.72 1.46
CA TYR A 622 38.25 24.32 1.09
C TYR A 622 39.71 23.86 1.20
N LEU A 623 39.88 22.55 1.27
CA LEU A 623 41.15 21.85 1.33
C LEU A 623 41.25 20.93 0.11
N ILE A 624 42.37 21.00 -0.61
CA ILE A 624 42.77 19.99 -1.58
C ILE A 624 43.89 19.15 -0.94
N THR A 625 43.80 17.83 -1.06
CA THR A 625 44.81 16.88 -0.56
C THR A 625 45.22 15.94 -1.69
N CYS A 626 46.52 15.76 -1.88
CA CYS A 626 47.04 14.73 -2.77
C CYS A 626 47.05 13.37 -2.06
N THR A 627 46.39 12.36 -2.63
CA THR A 627 46.35 11.00 -2.05
C THR A 627 47.66 10.22 -2.22
N LYS A 628 48.60 10.69 -3.05
CA LYS A 628 49.89 10.03 -3.26
C LYS A 628 50.96 10.44 -2.26
N CYS A 629 51.01 11.72 -1.87
CA CYS A 629 52.07 12.25 -1.01
C CYS A 629 51.55 13.03 0.21
N THR A 630 50.24 13.12 0.39
CA THR A 630 49.56 13.82 1.50
C THR A 630 49.75 15.33 1.57
N LYS A 631 50.49 15.97 0.63
CA LYS A 631 50.58 17.44 0.54
C LYS A 631 49.20 18.08 0.39
N GLN A 632 49.03 19.21 1.07
CA GLN A 632 47.76 19.91 1.22
C GLN A 632 47.82 21.34 0.65
N TYR A 633 46.68 21.80 0.12
CA TYR A 633 46.43 23.17 -0.35
C TYR A 633 45.14 23.69 0.28
N VAL A 634 45.17 24.87 0.89
CA VAL A 634 43.98 25.57 1.38
C VAL A 634 43.62 26.67 0.40
N GLY A 635 42.34 26.77 0.03
CA GLY A 635 41.86 27.83 -0.84
C GLY A 635 40.51 28.40 -0.41
N GLN A 636 40.17 29.61 -0.89
CA GLN A 636 38.85 30.21 -0.72
C GLN A 636 38.08 30.35 -2.04
N THR A 637 36.74 30.39 -1.94
CA THR A 637 35.87 30.69 -3.09
C THR A 637 34.57 31.36 -2.65
N LYS A 638 34.10 32.35 -3.43
CA LYS A 638 32.72 32.88 -3.34
C LYS A 638 31.73 31.95 -4.03
N ASN A 639 32.16 31.28 -5.10
CA ASN A 639 31.35 30.37 -5.92
C ASN A 639 31.15 29.02 -5.22
N THR A 640 30.40 28.10 -5.85
CA THR A 640 30.26 26.74 -5.32
C THR A 640 31.62 26.03 -5.30
N MET A 641 31.81 25.12 -4.34
CA MET A 641 33.01 24.29 -4.27
C MET A 641 33.21 23.47 -5.56
N LEU A 642 32.13 22.98 -6.17
CA LEU A 642 32.16 22.26 -7.44
C LEU A 642 32.68 23.15 -8.58
N THR A 643 32.18 24.38 -8.68
CA THR A 643 32.70 25.36 -9.65
C THR A 643 34.20 25.59 -9.45
N ARG A 644 34.65 25.71 -8.19
CA ARG A 644 36.06 25.93 -7.89
C ARG A 644 36.93 24.71 -8.19
N LEU A 645 36.43 23.49 -7.92
CA LEU A 645 37.09 22.26 -8.32
C LEU A 645 37.27 22.20 -9.84
N TYR A 646 36.25 22.58 -10.61
CA TYR A 646 36.36 22.62 -12.07
C TYR A 646 37.42 23.61 -12.56
N GLN A 647 37.54 24.78 -11.91
CA GLN A 647 38.60 25.74 -12.24
C GLN A 647 39.98 25.15 -11.98
N HIS A 648 40.20 24.51 -10.83
CA HIS A 648 41.47 23.85 -10.52
C HIS A 648 41.80 22.73 -11.51
N VAL A 649 40.84 21.86 -11.78
CA VAL A 649 41.00 20.76 -12.77
C VAL A 649 41.31 21.32 -14.16
N TYR A 650 40.63 22.40 -14.56
CA TYR A 650 40.87 23.06 -15.84
C TYR A 650 42.28 23.65 -15.91
N ASN A 651 42.71 24.40 -14.89
CA ASN A 651 44.05 24.98 -14.83
C ASN A 651 45.14 23.90 -14.88
N ILE A 652 44.97 22.79 -14.15
CA ILE A 652 45.90 21.65 -14.16
C ILE A 652 45.92 20.96 -15.55
N LYS A 653 44.75 20.66 -16.14
CA LYS A 653 44.69 19.98 -17.46
C LYS A 653 45.31 20.78 -18.58
N HIS A 654 45.10 22.09 -18.57
CA HIS A 654 45.57 22.99 -19.62
C HIS A 654 46.85 23.74 -19.23
N GLN A 655 47.47 23.34 -18.12
CA GLN A 655 48.71 23.92 -17.59
C GLN A 655 48.68 25.45 -17.53
N LYS A 656 47.54 26.03 -17.16
CA LYS A 656 47.41 27.46 -16.89
C LYS A 656 47.95 27.75 -15.50
N GLU A 657 48.64 28.88 -15.33
CA GLU A 657 49.25 29.28 -14.06
C GLU A 657 50.30 28.25 -13.57
N ILE A 658 51.15 27.74 -14.48
CA ILE A 658 52.28 26.83 -14.20
C ILE A 658 53.18 27.32 -13.06
N ASN A 659 53.23 28.63 -12.81
CA ASN A 659 54.05 29.19 -11.74
C ASN A 659 53.53 28.83 -10.33
N THR A 660 52.31 28.29 -10.22
CA THR A 660 51.72 27.91 -8.93
C THR A 660 52.08 26.48 -8.53
N HIS A 661 52.41 26.27 -7.26
CA HIS A 661 52.81 24.96 -6.74
C HIS A 661 51.72 23.89 -6.88
N ILE A 662 50.43 24.27 -6.78
CA ILE A 662 49.30 23.34 -6.96
C ILE A 662 49.21 22.79 -8.39
N VAL A 663 49.44 23.63 -9.42
CA VAL A 663 49.37 23.21 -10.83
C VAL A 663 50.56 22.32 -11.17
N GLN A 664 51.78 22.70 -10.80
CA GLN A 664 52.98 21.87 -11.01
C GLN A 664 52.83 20.49 -10.36
N HIS A 665 52.36 20.46 -9.11
CA HIS A 665 52.21 19.24 -8.34
C HIS A 665 51.25 18.24 -8.98
N PHE A 666 50.03 18.67 -9.35
CA PHE A 666 49.04 17.76 -9.92
C PHE A 666 49.24 17.46 -11.41
N THR A 667 50.09 18.22 -12.10
CA THR A 667 50.59 17.84 -13.43
C THR A 667 51.50 16.61 -13.34
N GLN A 668 52.34 16.53 -12.30
CA GLN A 668 53.19 15.37 -12.05
C GLN A 668 52.43 14.19 -11.41
N HIS A 669 51.60 14.44 -10.39
CA HIS A 669 50.92 13.39 -9.62
C HIS A 669 49.63 12.88 -10.26
N GLY A 670 49.08 13.62 -11.23
CA GLY A 670 47.84 13.30 -11.94
C GLY A 670 46.57 13.63 -11.16
N LEU A 671 45.53 14.04 -11.88
CA LEU A 671 44.23 14.47 -11.31
C LEU A 671 43.49 13.39 -10.53
N ALA A 672 43.75 12.10 -10.80
CA ALA A 672 43.15 11.00 -10.05
C ALA A 672 43.56 11.00 -8.57
N SER A 673 44.69 11.64 -8.22
CA SER A 673 45.17 11.78 -6.84
C SER A 673 44.60 12.99 -6.10
N LEU A 674 43.81 13.84 -6.76
CA LEU A 674 43.25 15.05 -6.18
C LEU A 674 41.97 14.73 -5.40
N ARG A 675 41.92 15.13 -4.13
CA ARG A 675 40.68 15.13 -3.33
C ARG A 675 40.42 16.51 -2.76
N ILE A 676 39.17 16.96 -2.84
CA ILE A 676 38.74 18.25 -2.29
C ILE A 676 37.69 18.05 -1.20
N SER A 677 37.80 18.80 -0.10
CA SER A 677 36.83 18.81 1.00
C SER A 677 36.62 20.25 1.50
N GLY A 678 35.44 20.55 2.06
CA GLY A 678 35.20 21.84 2.70
C GLY A 678 35.80 21.90 4.10
N LEU A 679 36.26 23.07 4.54
CA LEU A 679 36.77 23.32 5.90
C LEU A 679 35.80 24.17 6.73
N GLU A 680 35.36 25.30 6.19
CA GLU A 680 34.52 26.26 6.90
C GLU A 680 33.75 27.11 5.88
N SER A 681 32.47 27.39 6.11
CA SER A 681 31.65 28.24 5.24
C SER A 681 30.81 29.24 6.01
N ASN A 682 30.58 30.39 5.41
CA ASN A 682 29.59 31.35 5.88
C ASN A 682 29.11 32.21 4.71
N ARG A 683 27.80 32.17 4.43
CA ARG A 683 27.17 32.92 3.34
C ARG A 683 27.39 34.43 3.41
N PHE A 684 27.65 34.99 4.59
CA PHE A 684 27.81 36.42 4.81
C PHE A 684 29.27 36.91 4.80
N TRP A 685 30.25 36.04 4.54
CA TRP A 685 31.64 36.48 4.50
C TRP A 685 31.94 37.41 3.32
N SER A 686 32.53 38.56 3.64
CA SER A 686 33.21 39.42 2.67
C SER A 686 34.49 38.74 2.15
N LEU A 687 35.05 39.27 1.04
CA LEU A 687 36.33 38.79 0.52
C LEU A 687 37.44 38.87 1.58
N PHE A 688 37.53 40.01 2.29
CA PHE A 688 38.48 40.21 3.37
C PHE A 688 38.35 39.13 4.46
N LYS A 689 37.11 38.79 4.86
CA LYS A 689 36.88 37.77 5.88
C LYS A 689 37.27 36.37 5.41
N ARG A 690 37.02 36.04 4.14
CA ARG A 690 37.48 34.78 3.53
C ARG A 690 39.00 34.67 3.51
N LEU A 691 39.71 35.73 3.08
CA LEU A 691 41.17 35.76 3.06
C LEU A 691 41.78 35.60 4.46
N GLN A 692 41.19 36.24 5.48
CA GLN A 692 41.62 36.07 6.87
C GLN A 692 41.49 34.60 7.34
N LYS A 693 40.37 33.96 6.99
CA LYS A 693 40.09 32.57 7.34
C LYS A 693 40.97 31.58 6.58
N GLU A 694 41.21 31.82 5.29
CA GLU A 694 42.16 31.07 4.47
C GLU A 694 43.55 31.08 5.09
N ARG A 695 44.08 32.26 5.49
CA ARG A 695 45.37 32.38 6.19
C ARG A 695 45.42 31.60 7.50
N THR A 696 44.34 31.66 8.28
CA THR A 696 44.25 30.90 9.54
C THR A 696 44.34 29.39 9.29
N TRP A 697 43.65 28.89 8.26
CA TRP A 697 43.68 27.48 7.90
C TRP A 697 45.02 27.05 7.28
N MET A 698 45.67 27.91 6.49
CA MET A 698 47.02 27.66 5.97
C MET A 698 48.04 27.46 7.10
N THR A 699 47.98 28.29 8.15
CA THR A 699 48.85 28.14 9.33
C THR A 699 48.54 26.86 10.10
N LYS A 700 47.25 26.58 10.38
CA LYS A 700 46.83 25.38 11.12
C LYS A 700 47.22 24.07 10.46
N LEU A 701 47.16 24.01 9.14
CA LEU A 701 47.46 22.80 8.36
C LEU A 701 48.88 22.81 7.75
N SER A 702 49.69 23.82 8.05
CA SER A 702 51.06 23.97 7.55
C SER A 702 51.18 23.82 6.03
N THR A 703 50.24 24.42 5.27
CA THR A 703 50.12 24.17 3.82
C THR A 703 50.97 25.06 2.93
N LYS A 704 51.82 25.94 3.50
CA LYS A 704 52.78 26.73 2.74
C LYS A 704 53.94 25.89 2.22
N TYR A 705 54.47 26.22 1.05
CA TYR A 705 55.69 25.62 0.51
C TYR A 705 56.88 25.80 1.49
N PRO A 706 57.76 24.80 1.69
CA PRO A 706 57.86 23.51 0.98
C PRO A 706 56.93 22.39 1.49
N ASN A 707 56.32 22.58 2.67
CA ASN A 707 55.55 21.55 3.37
C ASN A 707 54.17 21.27 2.75
N GLY A 708 53.56 22.28 2.13
CA GLY A 708 52.32 22.14 1.35
C GLY A 708 52.42 22.74 -0.05
N LEU A 709 51.26 23.14 -0.58
CA LEU A 709 51.08 23.57 -1.97
C LEU A 709 50.59 25.02 -2.10
N ASN A 710 50.44 25.74 -0.98
CA ASN A 710 50.20 27.19 -0.99
C ASN A 710 51.53 27.92 -1.19
N GLU A 711 51.48 29.02 -1.95
CA GLU A 711 52.61 29.94 -2.11
C GLU A 711 53.08 30.49 -0.74
N ALA A 712 54.38 30.74 -0.62
CA ALA A 712 55.05 31.15 0.62
C ALA A 712 54.57 32.50 1.17
#